data_AF-A0A1W6LLL8-F1
#
_entry.id   AF-A0A1W6LLL8-F1
#
_cell.length_a   1.000
_cell.length_b   1.000
_cell.length_c   1.000
_cell.angle_alpha   90.00
_cell.angle_beta   90.00
_cell.angle_gamma   90.00
#
_symmetry.space_group_name_H-M   'P 1'
#
loop_
_entity.id
_entity.type
_entity.pdbx_description
1 polymer ?
#
loop_
_entity_poly.entity_id
_entity_poly.type
_entity_poly.pdbx_seq_one_letter_code
_entity_poly.pdbx_strand_id
1 'polypeptide(L)'
;MNPEIHKLTVAFLFSVLAVFTSNSFAETISFNFGFSSTDVAGAAGAYPYAAGNWNNATSGAAGSMTDLIDSSGVSTGISISWSSNEVWHRSSSASDDDEKLMKSFLNDTPPGGDRSQSSTDPSTVTVSNLPGGAYDLVIYSDGDETNIEKSTIFNVNDGSGVITKTANDLVQYPDDGYVLDSGLNYRSTNNDSDYGNYLVFENLQGTSVQIEFHGENDISWRGHLNGIQIVSNLGIVPPQNLSAFDISSNKAHLSWESAGAGSAVDGYKVYRDGVNIADVTAAEYVDYCLSPDTQYSYQVSAYNSEDESDLSPSLAVETMSFGDLAGDGAVDTNDLRVLLFNWLESGMCIQGDLNNDSIVNLVDYSELLSHWTYPDITAPSVPQNLSVSDVTSASVSLTWQISADDTAVAGYYVYRDGAQVSSSGDNYFTDFPLISQTSYSYQVAAYDAAGNISQRSDLLNVTTDDSDAESLMTSELLDNPSFETGGSSPDNWVMAGSKSVLDSSVSHTGSRSIRLEGSADTQIRQTVELNSNSYYQLSAHVKLNGLLDKATSAKGVSIRIRRADNSVLTFSEWDTTDMNWEKKKIAFVTSSGGDHYIEIAFNLEDGEYFHIDDISLRGIVNPSSPSAQTSGLSADYSGFPENHFFDYANPLTVPVKVTNSGDSTLQLIAVVTLDHFSTRKSLIADTHSILFEIEPGQTKTLNAAFENVSAGGYEITASLIYNGEVVLGDVRTHLIFDPYNYDLVDYKPADFDQYWSQAMADARAVPLNPIVDYNHNRPGVSSEWAVVEFNANSNRKGRGFLLIPPHNPGDKLPVKISCPGAGYSASPLDTSGLYEGYVYLAMSVHDLPFDHPTIGRAHSTEHYNTSDAGAYMRTGLESRDTYFYRDAYIAMARAVDFVRTLDMVDPDRVAVGGGSQGGALAFAAASLVPDVALVTVNSPGRARWDKCTWDPAYYTPHQSYTPPEGMSKRDLFLNVLAYCDSAIHASRITAPVAVGIPLADEIDSSVLQWKAFDSIVNSPDKRFVVNPYGPHLDVDMSSLVQSMETLYLFNEDN
;
A
#
# COMPACT_ATOMS: atom_id res chain seq x y z
N MET A 1 -61.49 -1.60 3.01
CA MET A 1 -61.95 -2.98 3.37
C MET A 1 -61.36 -4.10 2.49
N ASN A 2 -60.13 -4.54 2.73
CA ASN A 2 -59.08 -3.68 2.23
C ASN A 2 -58.74 -4.01 0.77
N PRO A 3 -59.39 -3.33 -0.20
CA PRO A 3 -58.86 -3.20 -1.55
C PRO A 3 -57.63 -2.25 -1.54
N GLU A 4 -56.81 -2.33 -0.49
CA GLU A 4 -55.64 -1.48 -0.23
C GLU A 4 -54.33 -2.30 -0.31
N ILE A 5 -54.33 -3.61 -0.05
CA ILE A 5 -53.07 -4.37 0.01
C ILE A 5 -52.62 -4.90 -1.37
N HIS A 6 -53.52 -5.06 -2.34
CA HIS A 6 -53.15 -5.30 -3.75
C HIS A 6 -53.06 -4.01 -4.60
N LYS A 7 -53.20 -2.83 -3.96
CA LYS A 7 -53.02 -1.52 -4.61
C LYS A 7 -51.65 -0.88 -4.33
N LEU A 8 -50.90 -1.36 -3.34
CA LEU A 8 -49.58 -0.78 -3.02
C LEU A 8 -48.45 -1.23 -3.97
N THR A 9 -48.58 -2.37 -4.66
CA THR A 9 -47.49 -2.86 -5.53
C THR A 9 -47.56 -2.34 -6.97
N VAL A 10 -48.60 -1.60 -7.35
CA VAL A 10 -48.79 -1.12 -8.74
C VAL A 10 -48.97 0.41 -8.83
N ALA A 11 -49.01 1.12 -7.70
CA ALA A 11 -49.06 2.58 -7.65
C ALA A 11 -47.69 3.26 -7.46
N PHE A 12 -46.64 2.52 -7.06
CA PHE A 12 -45.31 3.10 -6.84
C PHE A 12 -44.44 3.22 -8.10
N LEU A 13 -44.86 2.59 -9.20
CA LEU A 13 -44.11 2.57 -10.47
C LEU A 13 -44.47 3.69 -11.46
N PHE A 14 -45.36 4.64 -11.10
CA PHE A 14 -45.88 5.65 -12.05
C PHE A 14 -45.88 7.11 -11.57
N SER A 15 -45.29 7.43 -10.42
CA SER A 15 -45.24 8.81 -9.89
C SER A 15 -43.86 9.47 -9.83
N VAL A 16 -42.82 8.85 -10.42
CA VAL A 16 -41.52 9.50 -10.67
C VAL A 16 -41.28 9.67 -12.19
N LEU A 17 -42.35 10.00 -12.92
CA LEU A 17 -42.24 10.47 -14.29
C LEU A 17 -43.07 11.74 -14.42
N ALA A 18 -42.37 12.86 -14.64
CA ALA A 18 -42.86 14.22 -14.90
C ALA A 18 -43.15 15.13 -13.69
N VAL A 19 -42.09 15.73 -13.13
CA VAL A 19 -41.74 17.15 -13.34
C VAL A 19 -40.20 17.26 -13.26
N PHE A 20 -39.51 16.92 -14.34
CA PHE A 20 -38.06 17.17 -14.48
C PHE A 20 -37.87 18.35 -15.43
N THR A 21 -37.75 19.54 -14.87
CA THR A 21 -37.05 20.66 -15.52
C THR A 21 -36.16 21.29 -14.46
N SER A 22 -35.03 20.65 -14.20
CA SER A 22 -33.89 21.24 -13.53
C SER A 22 -32.65 20.86 -14.33
N ASN A 23 -31.94 21.87 -14.79
CA ASN A 23 -30.82 21.83 -15.73
C ASN A 23 -29.86 20.65 -15.49
N SER A 24 -30.00 19.57 -16.25
CA SER A 24 -28.92 18.60 -16.43
C SER A 24 -27.87 19.28 -17.32
N PHE A 25 -26.70 19.56 -16.77
CA PHE A 25 -25.58 20.04 -17.57
C PHE A 25 -25.11 18.89 -18.46
N ALA A 26 -24.97 19.19 -19.74
CA ALA A 26 -24.39 18.26 -20.71
C ALA A 26 -22.92 18.00 -20.37
N GLU A 27 -22.43 16.78 -20.63
CA GLU A 27 -21.01 16.40 -20.55
C GLU A 27 -20.17 17.16 -21.60
N THR A 28 -19.23 16.50 -22.30
CA THR A 28 -18.47 17.12 -23.39
C THR A 28 -19.34 17.23 -24.64
N ILE A 29 -19.52 18.46 -25.13
CA ILE A 29 -20.19 18.76 -26.39
C ILE A 29 -19.13 19.05 -27.43
N SER A 30 -19.14 18.29 -28.52
CA SER A 30 -18.18 18.50 -29.61
C SER A 30 -18.89 18.73 -30.92
N PHE A 31 -18.34 19.58 -31.79
CA PHE A 31 -18.90 19.77 -33.12
C PHE A 31 -17.83 19.90 -34.20
N ASN A 32 -17.96 19.08 -35.24
CA ASN A 32 -16.98 18.85 -36.30
C ASN A 32 -17.34 19.53 -37.60
N PHE A 33 -16.33 20.13 -38.24
CA PHE A 33 -16.41 20.75 -39.54
C PHE A 33 -16.08 19.69 -40.61
N GLY A 34 -17.08 18.84 -40.92
CA GLY A 34 -16.92 17.65 -41.77
C GLY A 34 -16.72 17.89 -43.28
N PHE A 35 -16.46 16.79 -43.98
CA PHE A 35 -15.90 16.68 -45.34
C PHE A 35 -16.82 17.03 -46.53
N SER A 36 -16.15 17.42 -47.64
CA SER A 36 -16.61 17.75 -49.00
C SER A 36 -17.05 19.21 -49.24
N SER A 37 -16.69 19.73 -50.42
CA SER A 37 -16.80 21.13 -50.83
C SER A 37 -18.24 21.63 -50.90
N THR A 38 -18.75 22.11 -49.77
CA THR A 38 -20.13 22.56 -49.61
C THR A 38 -20.19 23.88 -48.84
N ASP A 39 -21.18 24.72 -49.16
CA ASP A 39 -21.43 26.04 -48.55
C ASP A 39 -21.98 25.87 -47.11
N VAL A 40 -21.24 26.38 -46.13
CA VAL A 40 -21.43 26.18 -44.68
C VAL A 40 -22.74 26.78 -44.19
N ALA A 41 -23.23 27.85 -44.79
CA ALA A 41 -24.49 28.49 -44.37
C ALA A 41 -25.74 27.94 -45.09
N GLY A 42 -25.55 27.03 -46.05
CA GLY A 42 -26.63 26.51 -46.88
C GLY A 42 -27.34 25.26 -46.34
N ALA A 43 -26.61 24.31 -45.74
CA ALA A 43 -27.15 23.10 -45.10
C ALA A 43 -26.09 22.12 -44.53
N ALA A 44 -24.79 22.42 -44.52
CA ALA A 44 -23.77 21.43 -44.17
C ALA A 44 -22.49 22.09 -43.65
N GLY A 45 -22.19 21.98 -42.35
CA GLY A 45 -20.89 22.48 -41.85
C GLY A 45 -20.72 22.72 -40.34
N ALA A 46 -21.38 21.97 -39.46
CA ALA A 46 -20.96 21.70 -38.08
C ALA A 46 -21.81 20.51 -37.59
N TYR A 47 -21.20 19.37 -37.29
CA TYR A 47 -21.91 18.15 -36.90
C TYR A 47 -21.63 17.82 -35.44
N PRO A 48 -22.66 17.64 -34.60
CA PRO A 48 -22.47 17.12 -33.26
C PRO A 48 -21.73 15.79 -33.32
N TYR A 49 -20.67 15.63 -32.53
CA TYR A 49 -19.90 14.39 -32.47
C TYR A 49 -19.70 14.00 -31.00
N ALA A 50 -20.20 12.82 -30.63
CA ALA A 50 -20.08 12.31 -29.27
C ALA A 50 -18.67 11.76 -29.06
N ALA A 51 -17.77 12.55 -28.46
CA ALA A 51 -16.44 12.12 -28.07
C ALA A 51 -15.94 12.87 -26.85
N GLY A 52 -15.30 12.14 -25.93
CA GLY A 52 -14.76 12.70 -24.69
C GLY A 52 -13.57 13.63 -24.91
N ASN A 53 -12.64 13.30 -25.82
CA ASN A 53 -11.48 14.11 -26.19
C ASN A 53 -11.09 13.87 -27.66
N TRP A 54 -10.89 14.93 -28.44
CA TRP A 54 -10.68 14.81 -29.90
C TRP A 54 -9.30 14.37 -30.36
N ASN A 55 -8.35 14.25 -29.44
CA ASN A 55 -7.00 13.75 -29.73
C ASN A 55 -6.97 12.26 -30.14
N ASN A 56 -8.11 11.55 -30.09
CA ASN A 56 -8.26 10.13 -30.47
C ASN A 56 -9.49 9.83 -31.38
N ALA A 57 -10.11 10.83 -32.01
CA ALA A 57 -11.31 10.62 -32.83
C ALA A 57 -10.97 9.93 -34.18
N THR A 58 -11.43 8.69 -34.38
CA THR A 58 -11.03 7.85 -35.53
C THR A 58 -12.05 7.69 -36.65
N SER A 59 -13.27 8.24 -36.54
CA SER A 59 -14.23 8.24 -37.67
C SER A 59 -15.47 9.12 -37.41
N GLY A 60 -15.65 10.19 -38.19
CA GLY A 60 -16.88 11.01 -38.16
C GLY A 60 -17.60 10.95 -39.52
N ALA A 61 -18.89 10.59 -39.53
CA ALA A 61 -19.73 10.65 -40.73
C ALA A 61 -20.50 11.99 -40.80
N ALA A 62 -20.68 12.52 -42.02
CA ALA A 62 -21.47 13.74 -42.25
C ALA A 62 -22.95 13.52 -41.89
N GLY A 63 -23.56 14.48 -41.16
CA GLY A 63 -24.96 14.43 -40.69
C GLY A 63 -25.82 15.58 -41.21
N SER A 64 -26.97 15.84 -40.57
CA SER A 64 -27.78 17.05 -40.75
C SER A 64 -27.77 17.85 -39.45
N MET A 65 -27.82 19.19 -39.49
CA MET A 65 -27.91 20.01 -38.28
C MET A 65 -29.12 19.59 -37.42
N THR A 66 -28.84 19.08 -36.23
CA THR A 66 -29.81 18.80 -35.16
C THR A 66 -29.39 19.59 -33.91
N ASP A 67 -30.15 19.49 -32.82
CA ASP A 67 -29.70 20.01 -31.53
C ASP A 67 -28.33 19.39 -31.17
N LEU A 68 -27.46 20.18 -30.54
CA LEU A 68 -26.15 19.69 -30.08
C LEU A 68 -26.38 18.56 -29.07
N ILE A 69 -25.58 17.51 -29.21
CA ILE A 69 -25.62 16.35 -28.31
C ILE A 69 -24.36 16.32 -27.45
N ASP A 70 -24.49 15.79 -26.25
CA ASP A 70 -23.36 15.49 -25.37
C ASP A 70 -22.66 14.17 -25.76
N SER A 71 -21.62 13.79 -25.03
CA SER A 71 -20.87 12.53 -25.22
C SER A 71 -21.72 11.27 -25.04
N SER A 72 -22.89 11.34 -24.41
CA SER A 72 -23.85 10.24 -24.29
C SER A 72 -24.85 10.18 -25.46
N GLY A 73 -24.88 11.22 -26.31
CA GLY A 73 -25.77 11.34 -27.47
C GLY A 73 -27.10 12.04 -27.18
N VAL A 74 -27.24 12.71 -26.03
CA VAL A 74 -28.47 13.41 -25.61
C VAL A 74 -28.42 14.89 -25.98
N SER A 75 -29.55 15.46 -26.42
CA SER A 75 -29.68 16.89 -26.77
C SER A 75 -29.50 17.82 -25.57
N THR A 76 -28.71 18.89 -25.73
CA THR A 76 -28.23 19.74 -24.63
C THR A 76 -28.91 21.11 -24.52
N GLY A 77 -29.77 21.48 -25.48
CA GLY A 77 -30.40 22.80 -25.56
C GLY A 77 -29.46 23.97 -25.91
N ILE A 78 -28.15 23.72 -25.98
CA ILE A 78 -27.13 24.65 -26.48
C ILE A 78 -27.25 24.73 -28.00
N SER A 79 -27.10 25.93 -28.54
CA SER A 79 -27.26 26.20 -29.98
C SER A 79 -26.02 26.86 -30.58
N ILE A 80 -25.73 26.54 -31.83
CA ILE A 80 -24.63 27.13 -32.61
C ILE A 80 -25.17 27.91 -33.80
N SER A 81 -24.56 29.05 -34.09
CA SER A 81 -24.88 29.88 -35.26
C SER A 81 -23.63 30.50 -35.87
N TRP A 82 -23.71 30.84 -37.15
CA TRP A 82 -22.61 31.36 -37.96
C TRP A 82 -22.98 32.70 -38.58
N SER A 83 -21.99 33.58 -38.72
CA SER A 83 -22.20 34.94 -39.24
C SER A 83 -22.21 35.07 -40.77
N SER A 84 -21.63 34.11 -41.53
CA SER A 84 -21.51 34.20 -43.00
C SER A 84 -21.50 32.84 -43.73
N ASN A 85 -21.81 32.85 -45.03
CA ASN A 85 -21.65 31.73 -45.97
C ASN A 85 -20.16 31.58 -46.33
N GLU A 86 -19.49 30.55 -45.83
CA GLU A 86 -18.13 30.19 -46.24
C GLU A 86 -18.11 28.77 -46.85
N VAL A 87 -17.13 28.47 -47.71
CA VAL A 87 -17.00 27.14 -48.34
C VAL A 87 -15.77 26.42 -47.77
N TRP A 88 -15.95 25.16 -47.36
CA TRP A 88 -14.89 24.30 -46.83
C TRP A 88 -14.19 23.54 -47.96
N HIS A 89 -12.85 23.56 -48.05
CA HIS A 89 -12.09 22.91 -49.12
C HIS A 89 -11.17 21.78 -48.64
N ARG A 90 -11.14 20.66 -49.40
CA ARG A 90 -10.22 19.53 -49.20
C ARG A 90 -8.84 19.87 -49.78
N SER A 91 -7.76 19.58 -49.06
CA SER A 91 -6.41 19.57 -49.61
C SER A 91 -6.26 18.49 -50.70
N SER A 92 -5.69 18.85 -51.85
CA SER A 92 -5.62 17.98 -53.04
C SER A 92 -4.66 16.79 -52.94
N SER A 93 -3.96 16.59 -51.81
CA SER A 93 -2.90 15.59 -51.64
C SER A 93 -3.17 14.49 -50.61
N ALA A 94 -4.35 14.45 -49.97
CA ALA A 94 -4.67 13.45 -48.94
C ALA A 94 -5.36 12.20 -49.53
N SER A 95 -4.88 11.00 -49.18
CA SER A 95 -5.57 9.72 -49.47
C SER A 95 -6.71 9.48 -48.48
N ASP A 96 -7.62 8.54 -48.77
CA ASP A 96 -8.79 8.26 -47.90
C ASP A 96 -8.38 7.62 -46.55
N ASP A 97 -7.16 7.08 -46.43
CA ASP A 97 -6.59 6.60 -45.16
C ASP A 97 -5.81 7.71 -44.40
N ASP A 98 -5.59 8.88 -45.01
CA ASP A 98 -4.96 10.06 -44.38
C ASP A 98 -5.99 10.98 -43.68
N GLU A 99 -7.22 10.51 -43.46
CA GLU A 99 -8.32 11.23 -42.80
C GLU A 99 -8.11 11.44 -41.28
N LYS A 100 -6.87 11.67 -40.84
CA LYS A 100 -6.66 12.43 -39.58
C LYS A 100 -7.23 13.83 -39.83
N LEU A 101 -8.03 14.33 -38.88
CA LEU A 101 -8.84 15.57 -38.86
C LEU A 101 -8.12 16.91 -39.19
N MET A 102 -6.96 16.92 -39.83
CA MET A 102 -5.95 17.98 -39.71
C MET A 102 -5.55 18.69 -41.02
N LYS A 103 -6.18 18.45 -42.19
CA LYS A 103 -5.64 18.93 -43.49
C LYS A 103 -6.61 19.67 -44.43
N SER A 104 -7.53 20.47 -43.89
CA SER A 104 -8.53 21.19 -44.70
C SER A 104 -8.72 22.64 -44.24
N PHE A 105 -9.25 23.51 -45.10
CA PHE A 105 -9.25 24.97 -44.90
C PHE A 105 -10.55 25.65 -45.36
N LEU A 106 -10.89 26.78 -44.72
CA LEU A 106 -12.03 27.65 -45.07
C LEU A 106 -11.62 28.70 -46.12
N ASN A 107 -12.41 28.75 -47.20
CA ASN A 107 -12.49 29.71 -48.32
C ASN A 107 -11.57 29.57 -49.56
N ASP A 108 -12.09 30.15 -50.65
CA ASP A 108 -12.03 29.73 -52.05
C ASP A 108 -10.91 30.44 -52.86
N THR A 109 -10.09 29.64 -53.55
CA THR A 109 -9.08 30.00 -54.59
C THR A 109 -7.64 30.36 -54.14
N PRO A 110 -6.60 29.78 -54.79
CA PRO A 110 -5.20 30.13 -54.58
C PRO A 110 -4.89 31.62 -54.86
N PRO A 111 -3.76 32.15 -54.34
CA PRO A 111 -3.36 33.55 -54.50
C PRO A 111 -3.44 34.02 -55.96
N GLY A 112 -4.38 34.95 -56.25
CA GLY A 112 -4.54 35.57 -57.58
C GLY A 112 -5.86 35.28 -58.34
N GLY A 113 -6.83 34.56 -57.75
CA GLY A 113 -8.20 34.40 -58.29
C GLY A 113 -9.16 35.57 -57.98
N ASP A 114 -10.30 35.63 -58.69
CA ASP A 114 -11.38 36.63 -58.48
C ASP A 114 -12.05 36.43 -57.11
N ARG A 115 -11.92 37.41 -56.21
CA ARG A 115 -12.30 37.31 -54.80
C ARG A 115 -13.74 37.75 -54.58
N SER A 116 -14.58 36.87 -54.03
CA SER A 116 -15.87 37.28 -53.46
C SER A 116 -15.81 37.57 -51.96
N GLN A 117 -14.80 37.06 -51.25
CA GLN A 117 -14.51 37.31 -49.83
C GLN A 117 -12.98 37.32 -49.59
N SER A 118 -12.50 38.14 -48.64
CA SER A 118 -11.08 38.28 -48.30
C SER A 118 -10.66 37.30 -47.21
N SER A 119 -9.39 36.85 -47.19
CA SER A 119 -8.90 35.99 -46.09
C SER A 119 -8.93 36.72 -44.73
N THR A 120 -8.93 38.06 -44.72
CA THR A 120 -9.12 38.91 -43.53
C THR A 120 -10.57 39.15 -43.13
N ASP A 121 -11.56 38.73 -43.92
CA ASP A 121 -12.97 38.86 -43.55
C ASP A 121 -13.29 37.90 -42.39
N PRO A 122 -13.84 38.36 -41.24
CA PRO A 122 -14.08 37.50 -40.10
C PRO A 122 -15.22 36.50 -40.31
N SER A 123 -14.96 35.24 -39.93
CA SER A 123 -15.98 34.23 -39.69
C SER A 123 -16.27 34.18 -38.20
N THR A 124 -17.53 34.19 -37.80
CA THR A 124 -17.90 34.15 -36.37
C THR A 124 -18.78 32.95 -36.10
N VAL A 125 -18.35 32.12 -35.15
CA VAL A 125 -19.16 31.07 -34.53
C VAL A 125 -19.69 31.61 -33.24
N THR A 126 -21.01 31.58 -33.06
CA THR A 126 -21.65 31.93 -31.80
C THR A 126 -22.29 30.68 -31.21
N VAL A 127 -21.80 30.28 -30.03
CA VAL A 127 -22.47 29.29 -29.19
C VAL A 127 -23.32 30.04 -28.18
N SER A 128 -24.59 29.68 -28.06
CA SER A 128 -25.57 30.33 -27.19
C SER A 128 -26.29 29.34 -26.30
N ASN A 129 -26.84 29.84 -25.20
CA ASN A 129 -27.47 29.08 -24.11
C ASN A 129 -26.46 28.29 -23.26
N LEU A 130 -25.24 28.79 -23.14
CA LEU A 130 -24.27 28.24 -22.19
C LEU A 130 -24.67 28.63 -20.75
N PRO A 131 -24.56 27.71 -19.80
CA PRO A 131 -24.54 28.04 -18.39
C PRO A 131 -23.20 28.67 -18.02
N GLY A 132 -23.22 29.94 -17.61
CA GLY A 132 -22.00 30.66 -17.24
C GLY A 132 -21.28 29.99 -16.07
N GLY A 133 -19.97 29.81 -16.22
CA GLY A 133 -19.04 29.23 -15.26
C GLY A 133 -18.99 27.70 -15.22
N ALA A 134 -19.80 27.00 -16.03
CA ALA A 134 -19.93 25.55 -15.98
C ALA A 134 -19.13 24.81 -17.09
N TYR A 135 -18.50 25.55 -18.00
CA TYR A 135 -17.87 24.99 -19.18
C TYR A 135 -16.55 25.66 -19.52
N ASP A 136 -15.62 24.85 -20.05
CA ASP A 136 -14.41 25.27 -20.73
C ASP A 136 -14.60 25.14 -22.25
N LEU A 137 -13.91 25.95 -23.04
CA LEU A 137 -13.89 25.91 -24.50
C LEU A 137 -12.52 25.41 -24.98
N VAL A 138 -12.50 24.38 -25.82
CA VAL A 138 -11.29 23.87 -26.47
C VAL A 138 -11.35 24.11 -27.97
N ILE A 139 -10.31 24.71 -28.56
CA ILE A 139 -10.17 24.95 -30.00
C ILE A 139 -8.97 24.17 -30.53
N TYR A 140 -9.19 23.30 -31.51
CA TYR A 140 -8.19 22.42 -32.12
C TYR A 140 -7.68 22.96 -33.46
N SER A 141 -6.36 22.95 -33.66
CA SER A 141 -5.66 23.43 -34.86
C SER A 141 -4.54 22.46 -35.28
N ASP A 142 -4.12 22.52 -36.55
CA ASP A 142 -3.03 21.67 -37.07
C ASP A 142 -1.65 22.13 -36.54
N GLY A 143 -0.74 21.17 -36.37
CA GLY A 143 0.42 21.26 -35.49
C GLY A 143 1.78 21.60 -36.11
N ASP A 144 1.89 21.76 -37.44
CA ASP A 144 3.15 22.17 -38.10
C ASP A 144 2.95 23.44 -38.92
N GLU A 145 2.82 24.59 -38.25
CA GLU A 145 2.79 25.92 -38.88
C GLU A 145 4.16 26.61 -38.87
N THR A 146 5.26 25.85 -39.06
CA THR A 146 6.57 26.47 -39.35
C THR A 146 6.61 27.20 -40.70
N ASN A 147 5.54 27.11 -41.51
CA ASN A 147 5.41 27.71 -42.83
C ASN A 147 4.47 28.93 -42.81
N ILE A 148 5.05 30.13 -42.89
CA ILE A 148 4.42 31.48 -42.88
C ILE A 148 3.31 31.73 -43.93
N GLU A 149 2.94 30.74 -44.75
CA GLU A 149 1.90 30.84 -45.78
C GLU A 149 0.48 30.53 -45.24
N LYS A 150 0.35 30.13 -43.97
CA LYS A 150 -0.91 29.87 -43.25
C LYS A 150 -0.85 30.48 -41.85
N SER A 151 -1.81 31.34 -41.49
CA SER A 151 -1.88 31.97 -40.16
C SER A 151 -3.31 32.44 -39.89
N THR A 152 -3.89 31.98 -38.77
CA THR A 152 -5.25 32.35 -38.31
C THR A 152 -5.18 33.09 -36.98
N ILE A 153 -5.97 34.16 -36.88
CA ILE A 153 -6.24 34.91 -35.66
C ILE A 153 -7.60 34.45 -35.12
N PHE A 154 -7.66 34.13 -33.83
CA PHE A 154 -8.86 33.77 -33.07
C PHE A 154 -9.18 34.87 -32.06
N ASN A 155 -10.37 35.46 -32.16
CA ASN A 155 -10.93 36.39 -31.19
C ASN A 155 -12.06 35.69 -30.43
N VAL A 156 -11.82 35.33 -29.17
CA VAL A 156 -12.80 34.66 -28.30
C VAL A 156 -13.40 35.65 -27.31
N ASN A 157 -14.72 35.70 -27.25
CA ASN A 157 -15.48 36.61 -26.39
C ASN A 157 -16.68 35.90 -25.76
N ASP A 158 -16.66 35.73 -24.45
CA ASP A 158 -17.79 35.21 -23.68
C ASP A 158 -18.62 36.33 -23.01
N GLY A 159 -18.32 37.60 -23.27
CA GLY A 159 -18.95 38.75 -22.63
C GLY A 159 -18.21 39.28 -21.40
N SER A 160 -17.19 38.59 -20.90
CA SER A 160 -16.26 39.11 -19.86
C SER A 160 -15.12 39.96 -20.47
N GLY A 161 -14.81 39.75 -21.75
CA GLY A 161 -13.77 40.44 -22.51
C GLY A 161 -13.47 39.72 -23.83
N VAL A 162 -12.63 40.32 -24.69
CA VAL A 162 -12.18 39.68 -25.95
C VAL A 162 -10.71 39.29 -25.78
N ILE A 163 -10.39 38.01 -26.01
CA ILE A 163 -9.01 37.54 -26.13
C ILE A 163 -8.69 37.25 -27.59
N THR A 164 -7.58 37.82 -28.07
CA THR A 164 -7.04 37.58 -29.41
C THR A 164 -5.82 36.66 -29.32
N LYS A 165 -5.82 35.54 -30.07
CA LYS A 165 -4.69 34.61 -30.20
C LYS A 165 -4.38 34.30 -31.64
N THR A 166 -3.12 34.02 -31.94
CA THR A 166 -2.64 33.62 -33.25
C THR A 166 -2.27 32.13 -33.24
N ALA A 167 -2.30 31.48 -34.40
CA ALA A 167 -1.82 30.11 -34.52
C ALA A 167 -0.34 29.94 -34.13
N ASN A 168 0.47 31.00 -34.23
CA ASN A 168 1.86 31.00 -33.74
C ASN A 168 1.98 30.90 -32.21
N ASP A 169 0.95 31.33 -31.46
CA ASP A 169 0.92 31.19 -30.00
C ASP A 169 0.80 29.71 -29.56
N LEU A 170 0.45 28.80 -30.48
CA LEU A 170 0.39 27.34 -30.23
C LEU A 170 1.77 26.66 -30.22
N VAL A 171 2.82 27.27 -30.79
CA VAL A 171 4.13 26.61 -31.00
C VAL A 171 5.19 27.06 -30.00
N GLN A 172 5.01 28.19 -29.32
CA GLN A 172 6.13 28.90 -28.68
C GLN A 172 6.42 28.55 -27.20
N TYR A 173 5.64 27.68 -26.56
CA TYR A 173 5.81 27.36 -25.13
C TYR A 173 5.59 25.86 -24.82
N PRO A 174 6.56 25.15 -24.21
CA PRO A 174 6.33 23.81 -23.69
C PRO A 174 5.65 23.89 -22.31
N ASP A 175 4.64 23.03 -22.14
CA ASP A 175 4.18 22.35 -20.93
C ASP A 175 4.13 23.18 -19.62
N ASP A 176 2.90 23.47 -19.18
CA ASP A 176 2.47 23.67 -17.77
C ASP A 176 2.29 25.10 -17.23
N GLY A 177 2.29 26.14 -18.08
CA GLY A 177 2.10 27.53 -17.63
C GLY A 177 0.75 28.16 -18.00
N TYR A 178 -0.06 28.57 -17.01
CA TYR A 178 -1.24 29.43 -17.22
C TYR A 178 -0.82 30.86 -17.57
N VAL A 179 -1.42 31.44 -18.62
CA VAL A 179 -1.25 32.87 -18.94
C VAL A 179 -2.53 33.62 -18.57
N LEU A 180 -2.47 34.40 -17.50
CA LEU A 180 -3.55 35.31 -17.11
C LEU A 180 -3.47 36.58 -17.97
N ASP A 181 -4.33 36.68 -18.98
CA ASP A 181 -4.59 37.94 -19.70
C ASP A 181 -5.88 38.56 -19.13
N SER A 182 -6.06 39.89 -19.23
CA SER A 182 -7.16 40.56 -18.55
C SER A 182 -8.53 40.16 -19.13
N GLY A 183 -9.18 39.14 -18.55
CA GLY A 183 -10.54 38.71 -18.87
C GLY A 183 -10.78 37.20 -18.73
N LEU A 184 -10.08 36.37 -19.50
CA LEU A 184 -10.26 34.92 -19.58
C LEU A 184 -8.95 34.16 -19.32
N ASN A 185 -9.04 33.03 -18.62
CA ASN A 185 -7.92 32.12 -18.41
C ASN A 185 -7.76 31.22 -19.63
N TYR A 186 -6.53 31.08 -20.14
CA TYR A 186 -6.27 30.13 -21.22
C TYR A 186 -4.93 29.41 -21.08
N ARG A 187 -4.84 28.22 -21.68
CA ARG A 187 -3.60 27.45 -21.85
C ARG A 187 -3.48 26.91 -23.28
N SER A 188 -2.24 26.74 -23.73
CA SER A 188 -1.88 26.20 -25.05
C SER A 188 -0.97 24.99 -24.89
N THR A 189 -1.15 23.95 -25.70
CA THR A 189 -0.28 22.76 -25.70
C THR A 189 0.26 22.50 -27.10
N ASN A 190 1.57 22.22 -27.19
CA ASN A 190 2.26 21.85 -28.42
C ASN A 190 2.71 20.39 -28.30
N ASN A 191 2.14 19.47 -29.08
CA ASN A 191 2.55 18.08 -29.06
C ASN A 191 3.00 17.61 -30.46
N ASP A 192 4.31 17.53 -30.66
CA ASP A 192 4.96 17.09 -31.91
C ASP A 192 4.80 15.56 -32.16
N SER A 193 4.04 14.87 -31.30
CA SER A 193 3.71 13.45 -31.44
C SER A 193 2.21 13.21 -31.31
N ASP A 194 1.60 12.71 -32.40
CA ASP A 194 0.25 12.10 -32.52
C ASP A 194 -1.02 12.79 -31.95
N TYR A 195 -0.95 13.88 -31.15
CA TYR A 195 -2.10 14.42 -30.40
C TYR A 195 -2.61 15.81 -30.82
N GLY A 196 -1.96 16.52 -31.75
CA GLY A 196 -2.43 17.82 -32.28
C GLY A 196 -2.32 19.02 -31.33
N ASN A 197 -2.41 20.25 -31.86
CA ASN A 197 -2.27 21.50 -31.10
C ASN A 197 -3.65 22.08 -30.76
N TYR A 198 -3.82 22.62 -29.54
CA TYR A 198 -5.09 23.20 -29.10
C TYR A 198 -4.94 24.34 -28.09
N LEU A 199 -5.98 25.19 -28.02
CA LEU A 199 -6.19 26.23 -27.01
C LEU A 199 -7.34 25.83 -26.10
N VAL A 200 -7.17 25.96 -24.79
CA VAL A 200 -8.25 25.81 -23.80
C VAL A 200 -8.53 27.17 -23.19
N PHE A 201 -9.78 27.62 -23.22
CA PHE A 201 -10.29 28.78 -22.49
C PHE A 201 -11.16 28.28 -21.36
N GLU A 202 -10.77 28.59 -20.13
CA GLU A 202 -11.36 28.00 -18.94
C GLU A 202 -12.44 28.91 -18.35
N ASN A 203 -13.46 28.27 -17.77
CA ASN A 203 -14.47 28.91 -16.94
C ASN A 203 -15.21 30.03 -17.66
N LEU A 204 -15.85 29.71 -18.79
CA LEU A 204 -16.60 30.66 -19.61
C LEU A 204 -17.74 31.28 -18.81
N GLN A 205 -17.67 32.57 -18.50
CA GLN A 205 -18.65 33.28 -17.67
C GLN A 205 -19.92 33.65 -18.43
N GLY A 206 -19.82 33.73 -19.76
CA GLY A 206 -20.91 34.08 -20.66
C GLY A 206 -22.01 33.04 -20.81
N THR A 207 -23.24 33.51 -21.01
CA THR A 207 -24.31 32.63 -21.53
C THR A 207 -24.24 32.38 -23.03
N SER A 208 -23.28 33.03 -23.69
CA SER A 208 -22.92 32.82 -25.09
C SER A 208 -21.45 33.11 -25.28
N VAL A 209 -20.76 32.29 -26.08
CA VAL A 209 -19.39 32.56 -26.51
C VAL A 209 -19.35 32.79 -28.02
N GLN A 210 -18.69 33.87 -28.41
CA GLN A 210 -18.37 34.20 -29.79
C GLN A 210 -16.91 33.89 -30.07
N ILE A 211 -16.68 33.11 -31.11
CA ILE A 211 -15.37 32.72 -31.59
C ILE A 211 -15.28 33.25 -33.01
N GLU A 212 -14.62 34.38 -33.15
CA GLU A 212 -14.32 34.96 -34.45
C GLU A 212 -12.94 34.49 -34.90
N PHE A 213 -12.82 34.13 -36.18
CA PHE A 213 -11.53 33.80 -36.76
C PHE A 213 -11.37 34.38 -38.17
N HIS A 214 -10.15 34.80 -38.48
CA HIS A 214 -9.77 35.33 -39.79
C HIS A 214 -8.29 35.11 -40.06
N GLY A 215 -7.91 35.18 -41.34
CA GLY A 215 -6.50 35.19 -41.73
C GLY A 215 -5.79 36.46 -41.27
N GLU A 216 -4.50 36.35 -41.01
CA GLU A 216 -3.67 37.49 -40.61
C GLU A 216 -3.53 38.54 -41.73
N ASN A 217 -3.53 38.10 -42.99
CA ASN A 217 -3.43 38.98 -44.15
C ASN A 217 -4.07 38.37 -45.40
N ASP A 218 -4.26 39.24 -46.41
CA ASP A 218 -4.91 38.93 -47.68
C ASP A 218 -4.10 38.02 -48.63
N ILE A 219 -2.86 37.67 -48.30
CA ILE A 219 -1.96 36.89 -49.19
C ILE A 219 -1.65 35.49 -48.64
N SER A 220 -1.96 35.21 -47.37
CA SER A 220 -1.86 33.90 -46.74
C SER A 220 -3.19 33.13 -46.84
N TRP A 221 -3.10 31.81 -46.81
CA TRP A 221 -4.27 30.96 -46.62
C TRP A 221 -4.72 31.06 -45.14
N ARG A 222 -6.01 30.90 -44.86
CA ARG A 222 -6.47 30.69 -43.47
C ARG A 222 -5.92 29.34 -42.98
N GLY A 223 -5.36 29.31 -41.78
CA GLY A 223 -4.87 28.10 -41.10
C GLY A 223 -6.00 27.11 -40.77
N HIS A 224 -5.65 25.86 -40.49
CA HIS A 224 -6.62 24.76 -40.32
C HIS A 224 -7.33 24.85 -38.95
N LEU A 225 -8.65 25.11 -38.94
CA LEU A 225 -9.50 24.88 -37.76
C LEU A 225 -10.02 23.45 -37.81
N ASN A 226 -9.54 22.59 -36.93
CA ASN A 226 -9.85 21.16 -36.95
C ASN A 226 -11.10 20.84 -36.11
N GLY A 227 -11.38 21.64 -35.07
CA GLY A 227 -12.45 21.33 -34.14
C GLY A 227 -12.68 22.34 -33.04
N ILE A 228 -13.87 22.29 -32.45
CA ILE A 228 -14.19 23.00 -31.22
C ILE A 228 -14.96 22.05 -30.29
N GLN A 229 -14.56 22.01 -29.02
CA GLN A 229 -15.25 21.31 -27.93
C GLN A 229 -15.64 22.27 -26.81
N ILE A 230 -16.73 21.95 -26.13
CA ILE A 230 -17.19 22.60 -24.91
C ILE A 230 -17.24 21.51 -23.84
N VAL A 231 -16.42 21.64 -22.80
CA VAL A 231 -16.17 20.59 -21.82
C VAL A 231 -16.73 21.05 -20.48
N SER A 232 -17.53 20.21 -19.81
CA SER A 232 -17.99 20.51 -18.45
C SER A 232 -16.80 20.61 -17.50
N ASN A 233 -16.71 21.71 -16.76
CA ASN A 233 -15.66 21.92 -15.75
C ASN A 233 -16.19 21.79 -14.31
N LEU A 234 -17.47 21.43 -14.18
CA LEU A 234 -18.05 20.98 -12.93
C LEU A 234 -17.50 19.56 -12.69
N GLY A 235 -16.73 19.36 -11.62
CA GLY A 235 -16.24 18.03 -11.20
C GLY A 235 -17.40 17.06 -10.87
N ILE A 236 -17.13 15.97 -10.14
CA ILE A 236 -18.18 15.00 -9.77
C ILE A 236 -19.28 15.73 -9.00
N VAL A 237 -20.52 15.68 -9.50
CA VAL A 237 -21.66 16.37 -8.89
C VAL A 237 -22.15 15.59 -7.67
N PRO A 238 -22.46 16.24 -6.53
CA PRO A 238 -23.05 15.58 -5.36
C PRO A 238 -24.31 14.78 -5.73
N PRO A 239 -24.49 13.56 -5.18
CA PRO A 239 -25.73 12.81 -5.27
C PRO A 239 -26.95 13.66 -4.91
N GLN A 240 -28.03 13.49 -5.66
CA GLN A 240 -29.27 14.24 -5.47
C GLN A 240 -30.39 13.32 -4.97
N ASN A 241 -31.46 13.92 -4.45
CA ASN A 241 -32.68 13.20 -4.05
C ASN A 241 -32.44 12.06 -3.03
N LEU A 242 -31.51 12.26 -2.09
CA LEU A 242 -31.36 11.39 -0.93
C LEU A 242 -32.68 11.30 -0.16
N SER A 243 -33.17 10.08 0.00
CA SER A 243 -34.44 9.75 0.63
C SER A 243 -34.32 8.49 1.48
N ALA A 244 -35.21 8.35 2.48
CA ALA A 244 -35.25 7.19 3.35
C ALA A 244 -36.62 6.50 3.29
N PHE A 245 -36.62 5.17 3.34
CA PHE A 245 -37.80 4.32 3.39
C PHE A 245 -37.53 3.11 4.29
N ASP A 246 -38.57 2.30 4.55
CA ASP A 246 -38.48 1.09 5.40
C ASP A 246 -37.82 1.37 6.76
N ILE A 247 -38.23 2.48 7.38
CA ILE A 247 -37.70 2.96 8.66
C ILE A 247 -38.39 2.19 9.79
N SER A 248 -37.60 1.61 10.70
CA SER A 248 -38.08 0.97 11.92
C SER A 248 -37.53 1.70 13.15
N SER A 249 -37.72 1.13 14.33
CA SER A 249 -37.10 1.61 15.56
C SER A 249 -35.57 1.47 15.57
N ASN A 250 -34.98 0.70 14.65
CA ASN A 250 -33.55 0.41 14.64
C ASN A 250 -32.89 0.35 13.25
N LYS A 251 -33.60 0.77 12.21
CA LYS A 251 -33.15 0.68 10.82
C LYS A 251 -33.67 1.83 9.99
N ALA A 252 -32.88 2.29 9.03
CA ALA A 252 -33.32 3.16 7.94
C ALA A 252 -32.71 2.70 6.61
N HIS A 253 -33.54 2.54 5.58
CA HIS A 253 -33.05 2.27 4.22
C HIS A 253 -32.96 3.58 3.45
N LEU A 254 -31.76 3.95 3.03
CA LEU A 254 -31.46 5.15 2.26
C LEU A 254 -31.35 4.83 0.77
N SER A 255 -31.83 5.74 -0.08
CA SER A 255 -31.59 5.71 -1.53
C SER A 255 -31.44 7.11 -2.08
N TRP A 256 -30.66 7.26 -3.15
CA TRP A 256 -30.43 8.54 -3.82
C TRP A 256 -30.38 8.35 -5.34
N GLU A 257 -30.46 9.45 -6.07
CA GLU A 257 -30.15 9.44 -7.50
C GLU A 257 -28.64 9.32 -7.70
N SER A 258 -28.25 8.40 -8.59
CA SER A 258 -26.86 8.30 -9.01
C SER A 258 -26.37 9.67 -9.50
N ALA A 259 -25.16 10.07 -9.09
CA ALA A 259 -24.59 11.32 -9.53
C ALA A 259 -24.54 11.37 -11.07
N GLY A 260 -25.08 12.44 -11.66
CA GLY A 260 -25.19 12.62 -13.11
C GLY A 260 -24.30 13.74 -13.63
N ALA A 261 -23.64 13.47 -14.76
CA ALA A 261 -22.72 14.30 -15.56
C ALA A 261 -21.46 14.83 -14.84
N GLY A 262 -20.34 14.13 -15.05
CA GLY A 262 -18.99 14.50 -14.58
C GLY A 262 -18.19 13.28 -14.13
N SER A 263 -17.52 12.60 -15.08
CA SER A 263 -16.66 11.41 -14.89
C SER A 263 -17.40 10.14 -14.40
N ALA A 264 -16.90 8.96 -14.75
CA ALA A 264 -17.47 7.69 -14.26
C ALA A 264 -17.38 7.66 -12.73
N VAL A 265 -18.50 7.47 -12.03
CA VAL A 265 -18.55 7.35 -10.56
C VAL A 265 -18.24 5.90 -10.19
N ASP A 266 -17.20 5.70 -9.39
CA ASP A 266 -16.78 4.37 -8.91
C ASP A 266 -17.57 3.92 -7.67
N GLY A 267 -18.07 4.88 -6.88
CA GLY A 267 -18.88 4.59 -5.70
C GLY A 267 -19.38 5.84 -4.97
N TYR A 268 -20.00 5.61 -3.81
CA TYR A 268 -20.59 6.62 -2.93
C TYR A 268 -20.13 6.41 -1.49
N LYS A 269 -20.03 7.51 -0.74
CA LYS A 269 -19.78 7.48 0.70
C LYS A 269 -21.00 7.98 1.44
N VAL A 270 -21.47 7.23 2.43
CA VAL A 270 -22.69 7.53 3.22
C VAL A 270 -22.27 8.07 4.57
N TYR A 271 -22.82 9.22 4.93
CA TYR A 271 -22.54 9.93 6.17
C TYR A 271 -23.79 9.95 7.05
N ARG A 272 -23.62 9.64 8.34
CA ARG A 272 -24.62 9.85 9.39
C ARG A 272 -24.06 10.83 10.42
N ASP A 273 -24.79 11.92 10.65
CA ASP A 273 -24.43 13.01 11.55
C ASP A 273 -23.00 13.57 11.30
N GLY A 274 -22.59 13.59 10.03
CA GLY A 274 -21.29 14.09 9.59
C GLY A 274 -20.15 13.07 9.62
N VAL A 275 -20.40 11.82 10.04
CA VAL A 275 -19.42 10.72 10.07
C VAL A 275 -19.68 9.75 8.93
N ASN A 276 -18.65 9.38 8.16
CA ASN A 276 -18.77 8.31 7.16
C ASN A 276 -19.03 6.97 7.86
N ILE A 277 -20.12 6.30 7.48
CA ILE A 277 -20.54 5.00 8.03
C ILE A 277 -20.45 3.85 7.01
N ALA A 278 -20.31 4.16 5.71
CA ALA A 278 -20.21 3.15 4.66
C ALA A 278 -19.72 3.73 3.33
N ASP A 279 -18.96 2.93 2.59
CA ASP A 279 -18.63 3.15 1.18
C ASP A 279 -19.36 2.08 0.34
N VAL A 280 -20.18 2.51 -0.62
CA VAL A 280 -21.06 1.62 -1.40
C VAL A 280 -20.98 1.91 -2.89
N THR A 281 -21.12 0.89 -3.72
CA THR A 281 -21.13 1.05 -5.20
C THR A 281 -22.53 1.23 -5.77
N ALA A 282 -23.57 0.84 -5.01
CA ALA A 282 -24.97 1.04 -5.36
C ALA A 282 -25.49 2.37 -4.80
N ALA A 283 -26.48 2.98 -5.47
CA ALA A 283 -27.13 4.22 -5.01
C ALA A 283 -28.18 3.97 -3.89
N GLU A 284 -27.90 3.02 -3.00
CA GLU A 284 -28.72 2.64 -1.85
C GLU A 284 -27.86 2.07 -0.72
N TYR A 285 -28.32 2.23 0.53
CA TYR A 285 -27.67 1.70 1.72
C TYR A 285 -28.67 1.46 2.85
N VAL A 286 -28.54 0.37 3.59
CA VAL A 286 -29.37 0.11 4.78
C VAL A 286 -28.54 0.29 6.03
N ASP A 287 -28.94 1.26 6.85
CA ASP A 287 -28.33 1.53 8.13
C ASP A 287 -29.09 0.80 9.24
N TYR A 288 -28.36 -0.02 10.02
CA TYR A 288 -28.90 -0.82 11.11
C TYR A 288 -28.38 -0.31 12.46
N CYS A 289 -28.96 -0.81 13.55
CA CYS A 289 -28.58 -0.46 14.93
C CYS A 289 -28.85 1.01 15.30
N LEU A 290 -29.88 1.61 14.69
CA LEU A 290 -30.35 2.93 15.07
C LEU A 290 -31.10 2.90 16.41
N SER A 291 -31.12 4.05 17.10
CA SER A 291 -31.91 4.23 18.31
C SER A 291 -33.35 4.58 17.91
N PRO A 292 -34.38 4.04 18.60
CA PRO A 292 -35.78 4.42 18.38
C PRO A 292 -36.05 5.88 18.72
N ASP A 293 -37.10 6.47 18.13
CA ASP A 293 -37.55 7.86 18.40
C ASP A 293 -36.40 8.89 18.28
N THR A 294 -35.47 8.64 17.37
CA THR A 294 -34.23 9.41 17.21
C THR A 294 -34.13 9.92 15.78
N GLN A 295 -33.85 11.21 15.64
CA GLN A 295 -33.62 11.85 14.35
C GLN A 295 -32.12 11.81 13.99
N TYR A 296 -31.81 11.22 12.85
CA TYR A 296 -30.48 11.15 12.26
C TYR A 296 -30.40 12.04 11.02
N SER A 297 -29.25 12.67 10.78
CA SER A 297 -28.97 13.42 9.55
C SER A 297 -28.10 12.59 8.61
N TYR A 298 -28.61 12.27 7.42
CA TYR A 298 -27.86 11.55 6.40
C TYR A 298 -27.41 12.46 5.26
N GLN A 299 -26.20 12.23 4.77
CA GLN A 299 -25.64 12.86 3.56
C GLN A 299 -24.85 11.82 2.77
N VAL A 300 -24.65 12.06 1.47
CA VAL A 300 -23.90 11.14 0.60
C VAL A 300 -23.01 11.94 -0.36
N SER A 301 -21.77 11.52 -0.58
CA SER A 301 -20.92 11.99 -1.69
C SER A 301 -20.71 10.88 -2.73
N ALA A 302 -20.36 11.26 -3.96
CA ALA A 302 -19.95 10.37 -5.03
C ALA A 302 -18.44 10.52 -5.28
N TYR A 303 -17.74 9.46 -5.63
CA TYR A 303 -16.30 9.52 -5.90
C TYR A 303 -15.90 8.67 -7.11
N ASN A 304 -14.71 8.95 -7.64
CA ASN A 304 -14.00 8.11 -8.61
C ASN A 304 -12.51 8.04 -8.26
N SER A 305 -11.70 7.44 -9.15
CA SER A 305 -10.25 7.28 -8.95
C SER A 305 -9.46 8.59 -8.84
N GLU A 306 -10.02 9.72 -9.24
CA GLU A 306 -9.33 11.02 -9.33
C GLU A 306 -9.92 12.09 -8.39
N ASP A 307 -11.22 12.06 -8.11
CA ASP A 307 -11.95 13.10 -7.37
C ASP A 307 -13.10 12.55 -6.48
N GLU A 308 -13.59 13.38 -5.55
CA GLU A 308 -14.81 13.17 -4.76
C GLU A 308 -15.70 14.43 -4.83
N SER A 309 -17.02 14.24 -4.90
CA SER A 309 -18.01 15.31 -4.95
C SER A 309 -18.18 16.02 -3.60
N ASP A 310 -18.81 17.20 -3.62
CA ASP A 310 -19.43 17.74 -2.41
C ASP A 310 -20.45 16.75 -1.80
N LEU A 311 -20.85 16.99 -0.55
CA LEU A 311 -21.91 16.23 0.11
C LEU A 311 -23.30 16.61 -0.45
N SER A 312 -24.20 15.64 -0.56
CA SER A 312 -25.60 15.87 -0.84
C SER A 312 -26.27 16.75 0.25
N PRO A 313 -27.41 17.39 -0.05
CA PRO A 313 -28.23 18.03 0.97
C PRO A 313 -28.57 17.04 2.10
N SER A 314 -28.48 17.50 3.35
CA SER A 314 -28.80 16.70 4.52
C SER A 314 -30.27 16.25 4.52
N LEU A 315 -30.47 14.94 4.71
CA LEU A 315 -31.75 14.29 4.92
C LEU A 315 -31.92 13.95 6.41
N ALA A 316 -32.93 14.54 7.06
CA ALA A 316 -33.33 14.12 8.40
C ALA A 316 -34.24 12.88 8.33
N VAL A 317 -33.90 11.84 9.09
CA VAL A 317 -34.63 10.58 9.18
C VAL A 317 -34.93 10.28 10.65
N GLU A 318 -36.21 10.14 11.01
CA GLU A 318 -36.65 9.86 12.38
C GLU A 318 -37.09 8.40 12.50
N THR A 319 -36.45 7.65 13.39
CA THR A 319 -36.79 6.24 13.66
C THR A 319 -38.08 6.11 14.47
N MET A 320 -38.79 5.00 14.31
CA MET A 320 -40.08 4.78 14.98
C MET A 320 -39.91 4.62 16.50
N SER A 321 -40.91 5.03 17.28
CA SER A 321 -40.92 4.80 18.73
C SER A 321 -41.27 3.34 19.06
N PHE A 322 -40.79 2.83 20.20
CA PHE A 322 -41.21 1.50 20.69
C PHE A 322 -42.73 1.38 20.92
N GLY A 323 -43.43 2.50 21.12
CA GLY A 323 -44.89 2.55 21.30
C GLY A 323 -45.68 2.29 20.01
N ASP A 324 -45.08 2.53 18.85
CA ASP A 324 -45.74 2.37 17.56
C ASP A 324 -45.81 0.90 17.10
N LEU A 325 -45.00 0.02 17.70
CA LEU A 325 -45.03 -1.44 17.49
C LEU A 325 -46.30 -2.13 18.05
N ALA A 326 -47.09 -1.42 18.87
CA ALA A 326 -48.39 -1.91 19.36
C ALA A 326 -49.57 -1.54 18.43
N GLY A 327 -49.33 -0.77 17.36
CA GLY A 327 -50.36 -0.19 16.49
C GLY A 327 -50.71 -0.99 15.23
N ASP A 328 -49.83 -1.88 14.76
CA ASP A 328 -50.10 -2.76 13.62
C ASP A 328 -49.76 -4.21 14.01
N GLY A 329 -50.73 -5.11 13.85
CA GLY A 329 -50.77 -6.43 14.47
C GLY A 329 -49.85 -7.48 13.84
N ALA A 330 -48.58 -7.17 13.64
CA ALA A 330 -47.55 -8.13 13.26
C ALA A 330 -46.23 -7.79 13.94
N VAL A 331 -45.95 -8.43 15.07
CA VAL A 331 -44.57 -8.51 15.59
C VAL A 331 -43.80 -9.35 14.57
N ASP A 332 -42.90 -8.74 13.80
CA ASP A 332 -42.02 -9.47 12.91
C ASP A 332 -41.05 -10.30 13.77
N THR A 333 -41.18 -11.62 13.67
CA THR A 333 -40.34 -12.59 14.38
C THR A 333 -38.84 -12.48 14.04
N ASN A 334 -38.48 -11.71 13.01
CA ASN A 334 -37.08 -11.41 12.68
C ASN A 334 -36.45 -10.39 13.63
N ASP A 335 -37.20 -9.41 14.15
CA ASP A 335 -36.63 -8.39 15.06
C ASP A 335 -36.29 -8.96 16.45
N LEU A 336 -37.05 -9.96 16.91
CA LEU A 336 -36.73 -10.70 18.14
C LEU A 336 -35.52 -11.63 17.99
N ARG A 337 -35.21 -12.07 16.76
CA ARG A 337 -34.02 -12.90 16.48
C ARG A 337 -32.75 -12.07 16.47
N VAL A 338 -32.80 -10.83 15.97
CA VAL A 338 -31.65 -9.90 16.02
C VAL A 338 -31.36 -9.45 17.45
N LEU A 339 -32.39 -9.22 18.28
CA LEU A 339 -32.21 -8.94 19.70
C LEU A 339 -31.58 -10.11 20.48
N LEU A 340 -31.86 -11.36 20.11
CA LEU A 340 -31.24 -12.53 20.72
C LEU A 340 -29.79 -12.75 20.24
N PHE A 341 -29.48 -12.39 18.99
CA PHE A 341 -28.13 -12.49 18.43
C PHE A 341 -27.17 -11.42 18.97
N ASN A 342 -27.62 -10.17 19.12
CA ASN A 342 -26.79 -9.11 19.69
C ASN A 342 -26.55 -9.28 21.21
N TRP A 343 -27.38 -10.08 21.90
CA TRP A 343 -27.19 -10.45 23.30
C TRP A 343 -26.05 -11.47 23.49
N LEU A 344 -25.76 -12.28 22.46
CA LEU A 344 -24.69 -13.29 22.45
C LEU A 344 -23.29 -12.69 22.17
N GLU A 345 -23.19 -11.60 21.42
CA GLU A 345 -21.89 -10.95 21.12
C GLU A 345 -21.30 -10.14 22.29
N SER A 346 -22.11 -9.77 23.28
CA SER A 346 -21.66 -9.00 24.47
C SER A 346 -21.00 -9.82 25.60
N GLY A 347 -20.70 -11.11 25.38
CA GLY A 347 -19.82 -11.88 26.25
C GLY A 347 -20.37 -12.36 27.60
N MET A 348 -21.69 -12.35 27.83
CA MET A 348 -22.31 -12.94 29.02
C MET A 348 -22.83 -14.37 28.76
N CYS A 349 -22.25 -15.37 29.42
CA CYS A 349 -22.68 -16.78 29.34
C CYS A 349 -23.84 -17.07 30.30
N ILE A 350 -24.98 -17.58 29.80
CA ILE A 350 -25.93 -18.33 30.62
C ILE A 350 -25.67 -19.82 30.39
N GLN A 351 -25.16 -20.49 31.42
CA GLN A 351 -25.05 -21.94 31.48
C GLN A 351 -26.43 -22.52 31.86
N GLY A 352 -27.17 -23.06 30.89
CA GLY A 352 -28.44 -23.76 31.18
C GLY A 352 -29.15 -24.30 29.94
N ASP A 353 -29.50 -25.59 29.98
CA ASP A 353 -30.31 -26.32 29.00
C ASP A 353 -31.60 -25.56 28.63
N LEU A 354 -31.80 -25.22 27.36
CA LEU A 354 -33.04 -24.60 26.87
C LEU A 354 -33.68 -25.47 25.79
N ASN A 355 -34.72 -26.21 26.19
CA ASN A 355 -35.67 -26.81 25.26
C ASN A 355 -36.69 -25.75 24.79
N ASN A 356 -37.10 -25.86 23.53
CA ASN A 356 -37.69 -24.83 22.67
C ASN A 356 -39.12 -24.33 23.00
N ASP A 357 -39.59 -24.35 24.27
CA ASP A 357 -41.00 -24.07 24.59
C ASP A 357 -41.22 -23.18 25.83
N SER A 358 -40.28 -22.30 26.23
CA SER A 358 -40.46 -21.49 27.46
C SER A 358 -39.85 -20.09 27.45
N ILE A 359 -40.04 -19.29 26.39
CA ILE A 359 -39.53 -17.89 26.34
C ILE A 359 -40.53 -16.82 26.87
N VAL A 360 -41.74 -17.17 27.31
CA VAL A 360 -42.78 -16.15 27.58
C VAL A 360 -43.02 -15.81 29.06
N ASN A 361 -42.12 -16.05 30.03
CA ASN A 361 -42.52 -15.78 31.44
C ASN A 361 -41.47 -15.40 32.49
N LEU A 362 -40.30 -14.87 32.16
CA LEU A 362 -39.34 -14.45 33.20
C LEU A 362 -38.48 -13.24 32.79
N VAL A 363 -39.08 -12.05 32.62
CA VAL A 363 -38.43 -10.78 33.00
C VAL A 363 -39.50 -9.85 33.55
N ASP A 364 -39.35 -9.44 34.81
CA ASP A 364 -40.22 -8.47 35.49
C ASP A 364 -39.98 -7.08 34.88
N TYR A 365 -41.00 -6.51 34.22
CA TYR A 365 -40.96 -5.21 33.54
C TYR A 365 -40.62 -4.02 34.46
N SER A 366 -40.71 -4.19 35.78
CA SER A 366 -40.43 -3.13 36.74
C SER A 366 -38.94 -2.86 36.98
N GLU A 367 -38.05 -3.80 36.66
CA GLU A 367 -36.58 -3.56 36.68
C GLU A 367 -36.07 -2.88 35.39
N LEU A 368 -36.78 -3.01 34.27
CA LEU A 368 -36.43 -2.38 32.99
C LEU A 368 -36.68 -0.86 32.96
N LEU A 369 -37.68 -0.37 33.70
CA LEU A 369 -38.05 1.05 33.71
C LEU A 369 -37.17 1.94 34.59
N SER A 370 -36.31 1.37 35.44
CA SER A 370 -35.39 2.15 36.29
C SER A 370 -34.05 2.49 35.61
N HIS A 371 -33.82 2.00 34.38
CA HIS A 371 -32.59 2.21 33.61
C HIS A 371 -32.72 3.19 32.42
N TRP A 372 -33.87 3.84 32.24
CA TRP A 372 -34.07 4.83 31.17
C TRP A 372 -33.87 6.25 31.72
N THR A 373 -32.63 6.75 31.65
CA THR A 373 -32.32 8.19 31.72
C THR A 373 -32.32 8.75 30.29
N TYR A 374 -32.92 9.92 30.07
CA TYR A 374 -32.86 10.65 28.80
C TYR A 374 -31.38 10.79 28.34
N PRO A 375 -31.06 10.59 27.05
CA PRO A 375 -29.71 10.84 26.56
C PRO A 375 -29.37 12.33 26.71
N ASP A 376 -28.17 12.58 27.21
CA ASP A 376 -27.64 13.92 27.40
C ASP A 376 -27.38 14.60 26.04
N ILE A 377 -27.81 15.85 25.89
CA ILE A 377 -27.63 16.65 24.67
C ILE A 377 -26.86 17.96 24.94
N THR A 378 -26.44 18.20 26.19
CA THR A 378 -25.70 19.39 26.55
C THR A 378 -24.22 19.09 26.37
N ALA A 379 -23.51 19.90 25.58
CA ALA A 379 -22.06 19.74 25.47
C ALA A 379 -21.34 20.22 26.74
N PRO A 380 -20.24 19.55 27.14
CA PRO A 380 -19.39 20.02 28.24
C PRO A 380 -18.87 21.45 28.03
N SER A 381 -18.54 22.12 29.14
CA SER A 381 -17.90 23.44 29.08
C SER A 381 -16.51 23.36 28.43
N VAL A 382 -16.09 24.42 27.72
CA VAL A 382 -14.74 24.52 27.13
C VAL A 382 -13.64 24.34 28.19
N PRO A 383 -12.65 23.46 27.99
CA PRO A 383 -11.49 23.35 28.87
C PRO A 383 -10.73 24.68 28.99
N GLN A 384 -10.49 25.13 30.22
CA GLN A 384 -9.77 26.39 30.51
C GLN A 384 -8.39 26.14 31.10
N ASN A 385 -7.51 27.14 31.04
CA ASN A 385 -6.15 27.11 31.62
C ASN A 385 -5.27 25.95 31.09
N LEU A 386 -5.36 25.65 29.79
CA LEU A 386 -4.41 24.75 29.14
C LEU A 386 -2.99 25.29 29.32
N SER A 387 -2.13 24.51 29.95
CA SER A 387 -0.76 24.89 30.30
C SER A 387 0.18 23.69 30.27
N VAL A 388 1.47 23.97 30.14
CA VAL A 388 2.52 22.96 30.16
C VAL A 388 2.97 22.70 31.58
N SER A 389 3.00 21.44 32.00
CA SER A 389 3.56 21.02 33.29
C SER A 389 4.99 20.49 33.19
N ASP A 390 5.39 19.96 32.03
CA ASP A 390 6.74 19.48 31.76
C ASP A 390 7.04 19.50 30.26
N VAL A 391 8.30 19.73 29.89
CA VAL A 391 8.80 19.64 28.52
C VAL A 391 10.09 18.84 28.56
N THR A 392 10.26 17.93 27.60
CA THR A 392 11.52 17.26 27.34
C THR A 392 11.87 17.40 25.87
N SER A 393 12.97 16.78 25.45
CA SER A 393 13.33 16.73 24.04
C SER A 393 12.37 15.95 23.16
N ALA A 394 11.51 15.13 23.75
CA ALA A 394 10.61 14.27 23.01
C ALA A 394 9.17 14.31 23.53
N SER A 395 8.87 15.04 24.61
CA SER A 395 7.52 15.08 25.16
C SER A 395 7.10 16.46 25.63
N VAL A 396 5.80 16.71 25.60
CA VAL A 396 5.16 17.85 26.25
C VAL A 396 4.03 17.33 27.13
N SER A 397 4.15 17.55 28.44
CA SER A 397 3.06 17.26 29.39
C SER A 397 2.17 18.47 29.56
N LEU A 398 0.89 18.29 29.25
CA LEU A 398 -0.17 19.28 29.28
C LEU A 398 -1.09 19.04 30.48
N THR A 399 -1.56 20.13 31.07
CA THR A 399 -2.60 20.13 32.11
C THR A 399 -3.61 21.23 31.83
N TRP A 400 -4.88 20.99 32.17
CA TRP A 400 -5.95 21.97 32.05
C TRP A 400 -6.94 21.85 33.21
N GLN A 401 -7.88 22.78 33.32
CA GLN A 401 -8.95 22.73 34.31
C GLN A 401 -10.07 21.80 33.85
N ILE A 402 -10.58 20.97 34.76
CA ILE A 402 -11.70 20.05 34.51
C ILE A 402 -12.93 20.85 34.02
N SER A 403 -13.52 20.39 32.93
CA SER A 403 -14.78 20.88 32.37
C SER A 403 -15.98 20.43 33.21
N ALA A 404 -17.07 21.21 33.17
CA ALA A 404 -18.33 20.87 33.80
C ALA A 404 -19.37 20.50 32.74
N ASP A 405 -20.28 19.62 33.12
CA ASP A 405 -21.37 19.11 32.32
C ASP A 405 -22.60 18.88 33.23
N ASP A 406 -23.81 18.86 32.69
CA ASP A 406 -25.03 18.64 33.49
C ASP A 406 -25.25 17.17 33.86
N THR A 407 -24.68 16.22 33.11
CA THR A 407 -24.59 14.81 33.51
C THR A 407 -23.17 14.45 33.98
N ALA A 408 -22.20 14.41 33.06
CA ALA A 408 -20.81 14.06 33.35
C ALA A 408 -19.89 14.23 32.14
N VAL A 409 -18.71 14.81 32.35
CA VAL A 409 -17.62 14.77 31.36
C VAL A 409 -17.01 13.36 31.33
N ALA A 410 -16.96 12.75 30.15
CA ALA A 410 -16.37 11.43 29.93
C ALA A 410 -14.87 11.50 29.60
N GLY A 411 -14.41 12.59 28.97
CA GLY A 411 -13.00 12.81 28.71
C GLY A 411 -12.72 14.06 27.88
N TYR A 412 -11.54 14.10 27.27
CA TYR A 412 -11.04 15.21 26.48
C TYR A 412 -10.35 14.72 25.21
N TYR A 413 -10.55 15.41 24.09
CA TYR A 413 -9.74 15.28 22.88
C TYR A 413 -8.59 16.28 22.90
N VAL A 414 -7.39 15.81 22.59
CA VAL A 414 -6.17 16.62 22.51
C VAL A 414 -5.77 16.78 21.06
N TYR A 415 -5.51 18.02 20.66
CA TYR A 415 -5.14 18.40 19.30
C TYR A 415 -3.73 18.97 19.27
N ARG A 416 -2.92 18.53 18.30
CA ARG A 416 -1.60 19.07 17.95
C ARG A 416 -1.62 19.57 16.51
N ASP A 417 -1.19 20.81 16.29
CA ASP A 417 -1.11 21.44 14.96
C ASP A 417 -2.41 21.34 14.15
N GLY A 418 -3.54 21.43 14.87
CA GLY A 418 -4.90 21.38 14.33
C GLY A 418 -5.51 19.98 14.23
N ALA A 419 -4.71 18.91 14.25
CA ALA A 419 -5.14 17.52 14.16
C ALA A 419 -5.32 16.88 15.55
N GLN A 420 -6.30 15.98 15.70
CA GLN A 420 -6.48 15.24 16.94
C GLN A 420 -5.37 14.20 17.07
N VAL A 421 -4.62 14.24 18.18
CA VAL A 421 -3.53 13.28 18.43
C VAL A 421 -3.88 12.24 19.48
N SER A 422 -4.82 12.53 20.38
CA SER A 422 -5.25 11.57 21.40
C SER A 422 -6.55 11.98 22.08
N SER A 423 -7.00 11.15 23.01
CA SER A 423 -8.02 11.48 24.00
C SER A 423 -7.54 11.10 25.41
N SER A 424 -7.85 11.93 26.41
CA SER A 424 -7.54 11.67 27.83
C SER A 424 -8.83 11.60 28.65
N GLY A 425 -8.93 10.62 29.55
CA GLY A 425 -10.02 10.57 30.55
C GLY A 425 -9.81 11.53 31.71
N ASP A 426 -8.60 12.09 31.85
CA ASP A 426 -8.21 13.01 32.91
C ASP A 426 -7.92 14.42 32.36
N ASN A 427 -7.69 15.39 33.24
CA ASN A 427 -7.35 16.76 32.88
C ASN A 427 -5.85 17.00 32.64
N TYR A 428 -5.13 15.94 32.27
CA TYR A 428 -3.73 15.97 31.89
C TYR A 428 -3.49 15.02 30.71
N PHE A 429 -2.46 15.31 29.93
CA PHE A 429 -2.02 14.47 28.81
C PHE A 429 -0.54 14.72 28.54
N THR A 430 0.23 13.66 28.35
CA THR A 430 1.62 13.79 27.90
C THR A 430 1.68 13.40 26.43
N ASP A 431 1.93 14.38 25.58
CA ASP A 431 2.16 14.16 24.16
C ASP A 431 3.60 13.69 23.93
N PHE A 432 3.74 12.49 23.38
CA PHE A 432 5.00 11.81 23.18
C PHE A 432 4.82 10.68 22.15
N PRO A 433 5.74 10.50 21.19
CA PRO A 433 6.98 11.26 21.00
C PRO A 433 6.80 12.54 20.16
N LEU A 434 7.75 13.45 20.33
CA LEU A 434 7.91 14.72 19.64
C LEU A 434 9.36 14.87 19.17
N ILE A 435 9.58 15.68 18.14
CA ILE A 435 10.90 16.00 17.61
C ILE A 435 11.53 17.05 18.52
N SER A 436 12.80 16.90 18.89
CA SER A 436 13.53 17.89 19.71
C SER A 436 13.65 19.25 19.01
N GLN A 437 13.76 20.32 19.77
CA GLN A 437 13.87 21.70 19.26
C GLN A 437 12.75 22.10 18.27
N THR A 438 11.59 21.44 18.32
CA THR A 438 10.47 21.66 17.40
C THR A 438 9.32 22.34 18.12
N SER A 439 8.70 23.33 17.46
CA SER A 439 7.56 24.06 18.01
C SER A 439 6.26 23.40 17.59
N TYR A 440 5.42 23.10 18.59
CA TYR A 440 4.11 22.48 18.45
C TYR A 440 3.02 23.38 19.02
N SER A 441 1.82 23.27 18.47
CA SER A 441 0.64 24.01 18.93
C SER A 441 -0.46 23.08 19.44
N TYR A 442 -0.96 23.34 20.66
CA TYR A 442 -1.90 22.47 21.36
C TYR A 442 -3.24 23.12 21.65
N GLN A 443 -4.32 22.33 21.55
CA GLN A 443 -5.66 22.67 22.03
C GLN A 443 -6.35 21.43 22.61
N VAL A 444 -7.36 21.63 23.46
CA VAL A 444 -8.13 20.54 24.07
C VAL A 444 -9.63 20.82 23.99
N ALA A 445 -10.45 19.81 23.73
CA ALA A 445 -11.92 19.86 23.82
C ALA A 445 -12.43 18.77 24.78
N ALA A 446 -13.49 19.02 25.54
CA ALA A 446 -14.11 18.02 26.40
C ALA A 446 -15.23 17.27 25.66
N TYR A 447 -15.48 16.02 26.03
CA TYR A 447 -16.62 15.23 25.56
C TYR A 447 -17.31 14.47 26.71
N ASP A 448 -18.59 14.18 26.56
CA ASP A 448 -19.39 13.40 27.52
C ASP A 448 -19.67 11.97 27.02
N ALA A 449 -20.36 11.17 27.84
CA ALA A 449 -20.69 9.78 27.50
C ALA A 449 -21.79 9.66 26.42
N ALA A 450 -22.47 10.76 26.12
CA ALA A 450 -23.51 10.83 25.09
C ALA A 450 -22.95 11.30 23.72
N GLY A 451 -21.68 11.71 23.66
CA GLY A 451 -20.99 12.12 22.44
C GLY A 451 -21.01 13.62 22.16
N ASN A 452 -21.51 14.46 23.07
CA ASN A 452 -21.46 15.92 22.89
C ASN A 452 -20.02 16.43 23.10
N ILE A 453 -19.56 17.36 22.26
CA ILE A 453 -18.18 17.88 22.27
C ILE A 453 -18.17 19.40 22.47
N SER A 454 -17.31 19.90 23.37
CA SER A 454 -17.14 21.33 23.60
C SER A 454 -16.41 22.05 22.45
N GLN A 455 -16.42 23.40 22.44
CA GLN A 455 -15.41 24.13 21.66
C GLN A 455 -13.98 23.82 22.16
N ARG A 456 -12.97 23.98 21.29
CA ARG A 456 -11.55 23.81 21.64
C ARG A 456 -11.05 24.97 22.51
N SER A 457 -10.10 24.69 23.40
CA SER A 457 -9.42 25.68 24.24
C SER A 457 -8.63 26.71 23.42
N ASP A 458 -8.10 27.74 24.09
CA ASP A 458 -7.09 28.63 23.52
C ASP A 458 -5.84 27.85 23.05
N LEU A 459 -5.19 28.35 21.99
CA LEU A 459 -4.01 27.74 21.37
C LEU A 459 -2.77 27.94 22.26
N LEU A 460 -2.08 26.85 22.61
CA LEU A 460 -0.85 26.85 23.40
C LEU A 460 0.34 26.42 22.54
N ASN A 461 1.31 27.31 22.34
CA ASN A 461 2.54 26.98 21.63
C ASN A 461 3.64 26.54 22.61
N VAL A 462 4.31 25.44 22.29
CA VAL A 462 5.38 24.84 23.11
C VAL A 462 6.52 24.41 22.20
N THR A 463 7.76 24.61 22.61
CA THR A 463 8.94 24.09 21.89
C THR A 463 9.60 23.03 22.74
N THR A 464 9.80 21.84 22.19
CA THR A 464 10.53 20.74 22.85
C THR A 464 11.98 21.09 23.09
N ASP A 465 12.57 20.52 24.14
CA ASP A 465 13.97 20.75 24.47
C ASP A 465 14.91 20.09 23.44
N ASP A 466 16.21 20.36 23.55
CA ASP A 466 17.23 19.63 22.78
C ASP A 466 17.36 18.20 23.33
N SER A 467 17.65 17.22 22.46
CA SER A 467 17.92 15.84 22.87
C SER A 467 19.04 15.81 23.91
N ASP A 468 18.67 15.61 25.18
CA ASP A 468 19.55 15.68 26.34
C ASP A 468 20.65 14.60 26.36
N ALA A 469 20.90 13.89 25.26
CA ALA A 469 22.04 13.01 25.11
C ALA A 469 23.37 13.79 25.14
N GLU A 470 23.49 14.97 24.52
CA GLU A 470 24.78 15.68 24.47
C GLU A 470 25.27 16.21 25.83
N SER A 471 24.36 16.50 26.77
CA SER A 471 24.72 16.91 28.14
C SER A 471 25.20 15.74 29.01
N LEU A 472 24.92 14.51 28.59
CA LEU A 472 25.29 13.23 29.23
C LEU A 472 26.50 12.56 28.57
N MET A 473 27.03 13.13 27.49
CA MET A 473 28.21 12.60 26.82
C MET A 473 29.48 12.93 27.60
N THR A 474 30.43 12.00 27.62
CA THR A 474 31.78 12.28 28.09
C THR A 474 32.46 13.34 27.21
N SER A 475 33.64 13.80 27.63
CA SER A 475 34.54 14.52 26.72
C SER A 475 34.82 13.70 25.46
N GLU A 476 35.09 14.40 24.36
CA GLU A 476 35.53 13.81 23.11
C GLU A 476 36.73 12.88 23.33
N LEU A 477 36.64 11.66 22.79
CA LEU A 477 37.71 10.66 22.87
C LEU A 477 38.65 10.71 21.66
N LEU A 478 38.21 11.35 20.57
CA LEU A 478 39.03 11.54 19.37
C LEU A 478 39.93 12.78 19.46
N ASP A 479 41.14 12.62 18.93
CA ASP A 479 42.05 13.73 18.67
C ASP A 479 41.81 14.32 17.27
N ASN A 480 41.76 15.64 17.18
CA ASN A 480 41.55 16.38 15.92
C ASN A 480 40.35 15.87 15.08
N PRO A 481 39.16 15.72 15.69
CA PRO A 481 37.97 15.15 15.04
C PRO A 481 37.43 15.91 13.83
N SER A 482 37.69 17.23 13.78
CA SER A 482 37.26 18.14 12.72
C SER A 482 38.38 18.48 11.73
N PHE A 483 39.53 17.79 11.81
CA PHE A 483 40.62 17.91 10.82
C PHE A 483 41.24 19.31 10.64
N GLU A 484 41.10 20.18 11.64
CA GLU A 484 41.54 21.58 11.56
C GLU A 484 43.05 21.76 11.73
N THR A 485 43.75 20.74 12.25
CA THR A 485 45.21 20.76 12.41
C THR A 485 45.91 19.67 11.61
N GLY A 486 47.14 19.95 11.19
CA GLY A 486 47.96 19.03 10.39
C GLY A 486 48.35 19.59 9.02
N GLY A 487 49.35 18.95 8.40
CA GLY A 487 49.87 19.30 7.08
C GLY A 487 49.02 18.72 5.95
N SER A 488 49.64 17.97 5.05
CA SER A 488 48.95 17.13 4.04
C SER A 488 48.28 15.89 4.64
N SER A 489 48.48 15.65 5.94
CA SER A 489 47.81 14.63 6.75
C SER A 489 47.31 15.30 8.03
N PRO A 490 46.11 14.96 8.52
CA PRO A 490 45.66 15.33 9.85
C PRO A 490 46.59 14.77 10.93
N ASP A 491 46.82 15.54 12.00
CA ASP A 491 47.57 15.06 13.16
C ASP A 491 46.79 13.94 13.88
N ASN A 492 47.49 12.93 14.41
CA ASN A 492 46.95 11.78 15.16
C ASN A 492 45.96 10.86 14.41
N TRP A 493 45.81 11.05 13.10
CA TRP A 493 45.06 10.16 12.22
C TRP A 493 46.00 9.44 11.26
N VAL A 494 45.87 8.12 11.17
CA VAL A 494 46.61 7.28 10.23
C VAL A 494 45.80 7.16 8.94
N MET A 495 46.33 7.73 7.86
CA MET A 495 45.75 7.58 6.53
C MET A 495 46.43 6.42 5.79
N ALA A 496 45.65 5.51 5.20
CA ALA A 496 46.13 4.40 4.38
C ALA A 496 45.36 4.31 3.04
N GLY A 497 46.01 3.74 2.02
CA GLY A 497 45.55 3.81 0.62
C GLY A 497 46.15 5.00 -0.13
N SER A 498 46.07 5.00 -1.47
CA SER A 498 46.77 5.99 -2.32
C SER A 498 46.04 7.31 -2.54
N LYS A 499 44.82 7.49 -2.00
CA LYS A 499 43.96 8.65 -2.30
C LYS A 499 43.12 9.16 -1.12
N SER A 500 43.75 9.39 0.04
CA SER A 500 43.16 10.11 1.18
C SER A 500 43.88 11.44 1.37
N VAL A 501 43.14 12.55 1.30
CA VAL A 501 43.72 13.91 1.29
C VAL A 501 42.87 14.86 2.12
N LEU A 502 43.54 15.74 2.84
CA LEU A 502 42.90 16.85 3.54
C LEU A 502 42.43 17.91 2.53
N ASP A 503 41.13 18.20 2.50
CA ASP A 503 40.50 19.12 1.56
C ASP A 503 40.09 20.41 2.28
N SER A 504 40.49 21.55 1.71
CA SER A 504 40.17 22.89 2.26
C SER A 504 39.15 23.66 1.43
N SER A 505 38.63 23.03 0.37
CA SER A 505 37.60 23.62 -0.50
C SER A 505 36.18 23.27 -0.07
N VAL A 506 36.03 22.23 0.74
CA VAL A 506 34.75 21.71 1.23
C VAL A 506 34.96 21.29 2.69
N SER A 507 34.19 21.85 3.62
CA SER A 507 34.16 21.44 5.03
C SER A 507 32.74 21.57 5.59
N HIS A 508 32.44 20.85 6.67
CA HIS A 508 31.19 20.97 7.41
C HIS A 508 31.34 22.00 8.53
N THR A 509 32.42 21.87 9.30
CA THR A 509 32.83 22.84 10.32
C THR A 509 34.22 23.40 9.99
N GLY A 510 34.61 24.49 10.64
CA GLY A 510 35.95 25.05 10.50
C GLY A 510 36.38 25.34 9.06
N SER A 511 37.55 24.85 8.67
CA SER A 511 38.22 25.20 7.41
C SER A 511 38.61 24.00 6.54
N ARG A 512 38.51 22.77 7.06
CA ARG A 512 39.04 21.56 6.43
C ARG A 512 38.10 20.38 6.63
N SER A 513 38.13 19.44 5.68
CA SER A 513 37.57 18.10 5.84
C SER A 513 38.55 17.07 5.29
N ILE A 514 38.21 15.79 5.43
CA ILE A 514 38.95 14.71 4.77
C ILE A 514 38.20 14.26 3.53
N ARG A 515 38.88 14.31 2.37
CA ARG A 515 38.44 13.72 1.12
C ARG A 515 39.03 12.33 0.92
N LEU A 516 38.19 11.36 0.61
CA LEU A 516 38.54 9.95 0.45
C LEU A 516 38.09 9.50 -0.93
N GLU A 517 39.04 9.18 -1.81
CA GLU A 517 38.74 8.77 -3.19
C GLU A 517 38.83 7.25 -3.36
N GLY A 518 38.06 6.73 -4.32
CA GLY A 518 37.90 5.31 -4.53
C GLY A 518 39.17 4.58 -4.92
N SER A 519 39.52 3.60 -4.08
CA SER A 519 40.46 2.50 -4.30
C SER A 519 40.18 1.42 -3.24
N ALA A 520 40.49 0.15 -3.53
CA ALA A 520 40.17 -0.99 -2.67
C ALA A 520 40.77 -0.95 -1.23
N ASP A 521 41.67 0.00 -0.94
CA ASP A 521 42.39 0.11 0.34
C ASP A 521 42.33 1.51 1.01
N THR A 522 41.48 2.43 0.53
CA THR A 522 41.38 3.79 1.11
C THR A 522 40.72 3.76 2.49
N GLN A 523 41.43 4.20 3.53
CA GLN A 523 40.93 4.25 4.91
C GLN A 523 41.64 5.30 5.77
N ILE A 524 40.97 5.76 6.83
CA ILE A 524 41.56 6.55 7.92
C ILE A 524 41.32 5.88 9.26
N ARG A 525 42.29 5.99 10.18
CA ARG A 525 42.25 5.30 11.47
C ARG A 525 42.78 6.15 12.62
N GLN A 526 42.18 6.01 13.79
CA GLN A 526 42.71 6.52 15.05
C GLN A 526 42.52 5.48 16.17
N THR A 527 43.51 5.36 17.06
CA THR A 527 43.44 4.48 18.22
C THR A 527 42.78 5.20 19.38
N VAL A 528 41.83 4.56 20.05
CA VAL A 528 41.11 5.06 21.22
C VAL A 528 41.02 3.96 22.28
N GLU A 529 41.09 4.33 23.56
CA GLU A 529 40.90 3.39 24.68
C GLU A 529 39.42 3.38 25.08
N LEU A 530 38.80 2.20 25.12
CA LEU A 530 37.40 2.03 25.52
C LEU A 530 37.28 1.12 26.75
N ASN A 531 36.32 1.43 27.61
CA ASN A 531 35.94 0.62 28.77
C ASN A 531 35.15 -0.61 28.32
N SER A 532 35.13 -1.67 29.13
CA SER A 532 34.27 -2.84 28.91
C SER A 532 32.83 -2.57 29.34
N ASN A 533 31.88 -3.24 28.69
CA ASN A 533 30.44 -3.18 28.98
C ASN A 533 29.89 -1.75 29.00
N SER A 534 30.49 -0.88 28.20
CA SER A 534 30.21 0.55 28.22
C SER A 534 29.62 0.99 26.90
N TYR A 535 28.73 1.96 26.97
CA TYR A 535 28.07 2.51 25.80
C TYR A 535 28.82 3.70 25.24
N TYR A 536 28.91 3.74 23.91
CA TYR A 536 29.53 4.81 23.16
C TYR A 536 28.67 5.21 21.97
N GLN A 537 28.68 6.50 21.66
CA GLN A 537 28.10 7.07 20.45
C GLN A 537 29.23 7.59 19.55
N LEU A 538 29.22 7.17 18.29
CA LEU A 538 30.04 7.69 17.21
C LEU A 538 29.14 8.50 16.27
N SER A 539 29.60 9.66 15.82
CA SER A 539 28.92 10.45 14.79
C SER A 539 29.92 11.11 13.87
N ALA A 540 29.50 11.43 12.65
CA ALA A 540 30.29 12.21 11.70
C ALA A 540 29.36 12.88 10.69
N HIS A 541 29.81 13.98 10.10
CA HIS A 541 29.17 14.55 8.93
C HIS A 541 29.83 13.99 7.67
N VAL A 542 29.01 13.53 6.72
CA VAL A 542 29.46 12.96 5.45
C VAL A 542 28.82 13.68 4.28
N LYS A 543 29.54 13.78 3.16
CA LYS A 543 29.03 14.35 1.91
C LYS A 543 29.55 13.56 0.71
N LEU A 544 28.66 13.30 -0.23
CA LEU A 544 28.92 12.60 -1.50
C LEU A 544 29.23 13.56 -2.65
N ASN A 545 30.10 13.14 -3.59
CA ASN A 545 30.28 13.81 -4.87
C ASN A 545 30.61 12.80 -6.00
N GLY A 546 29.70 12.60 -6.98
CA GLY A 546 29.93 11.72 -8.16
C GLY A 546 28.67 11.36 -8.97
N LEU A 547 28.83 10.69 -10.13
CA LEU A 547 27.72 10.18 -10.99
C LEU A 547 27.13 8.90 -10.37
N LEU A 548 25.86 8.96 -9.95
CA LEU A 548 25.09 7.80 -9.47
C LEU A 548 24.59 6.93 -10.65
N ASP A 549 25.37 5.91 -11.07
CA ASP A 549 24.79 4.82 -11.86
C ASP A 549 24.16 3.78 -10.91
N LYS A 550 22.82 3.77 -10.90
CA LYS A 550 21.91 3.16 -9.92
C LYS A 550 21.83 1.61 -9.92
N ALA A 551 22.85 0.88 -10.36
CA ALA A 551 22.72 -0.57 -10.50
C ALA A 551 23.98 -1.36 -10.14
N THR A 552 23.87 -2.18 -9.09
CA THR A 552 24.58 -3.46 -8.82
C THR A 552 25.70 -3.56 -7.77
N SER A 553 26.01 -2.54 -6.98
CA SER A 553 26.83 -2.69 -5.77
C SER A 553 26.51 -1.62 -4.72
N ALA A 554 26.34 -2.01 -3.46
CA ALA A 554 26.20 -1.07 -2.35
C ALA A 554 27.49 -0.23 -2.24
N LYS A 555 27.39 1.06 -2.59
CA LYS A 555 28.47 2.05 -2.42
C LYS A 555 28.23 2.75 -1.10
N GLY A 556 29.12 2.56 -0.13
CA GLY A 556 28.89 3.02 1.24
C GLY A 556 30.18 3.34 2.01
N VAL A 557 30.02 4.16 3.05
CA VAL A 557 31.06 4.42 4.05
C VAL A 557 30.95 3.34 5.11
N SER A 558 31.99 2.54 5.32
CA SER A 558 32.02 1.59 6.42
C SER A 558 32.79 2.16 7.60
N ILE A 559 32.14 2.24 8.78
CA ILE A 559 32.84 2.55 10.02
C ILE A 559 32.89 1.32 10.89
N ARG A 560 34.11 0.99 11.31
CA ARG A 560 34.44 -0.20 12.06
C ARG A 560 35.15 0.19 13.34
N ILE A 561 34.75 -0.45 14.42
CA ILE A 561 35.51 -0.41 15.67
C ILE A 561 36.14 -1.78 15.82
N ARG A 562 37.47 -1.79 15.81
CA ARG A 562 38.28 -3.00 15.88
C ARG A 562 39.03 -3.06 17.19
N ARG A 563 39.19 -4.26 17.72
CA ARG A 563 40.18 -4.50 18.77
C ARG A 563 41.59 -4.36 18.21
N ALA A 564 42.57 -4.18 19.10
CA ALA A 564 43.99 -4.22 18.76
C ALA A 564 44.43 -5.48 17.96
N ASP A 565 43.67 -6.58 18.04
CA ASP A 565 43.89 -7.83 17.30
C ASP A 565 43.19 -7.91 15.93
N ASN A 566 42.63 -6.79 15.43
CA ASN A 566 41.82 -6.64 14.22
C ASN A 566 40.45 -7.33 14.22
N SER A 567 40.00 -7.95 15.31
CA SER A 567 38.62 -8.42 15.39
C SER A 567 37.65 -7.23 15.39
N VAL A 568 36.57 -7.34 14.60
CA VAL A 568 35.55 -6.30 14.47
C VAL A 568 34.56 -6.44 15.63
N LEU A 569 34.41 -5.37 16.41
CA LEU A 569 33.42 -5.28 17.50
C LEU A 569 32.09 -4.73 17.01
N THR A 570 32.14 -3.74 16.14
CA THR A 570 30.98 -3.09 15.55
C THR A 570 31.34 -2.67 14.13
N PHE A 571 30.36 -2.82 13.25
CA PHE A 571 30.45 -2.50 11.83
C PHE A 571 29.17 -1.79 11.43
N SER A 572 29.33 -0.66 10.76
CA SER A 572 28.23 0.10 10.16
C SER A 572 28.57 0.32 8.70
N GLU A 573 27.58 0.21 7.83
CA GLU A 573 27.62 0.71 6.46
C GLU A 573 26.62 1.87 6.38
N TRP A 574 27.12 3.07 6.06
CA TRP A 574 26.28 4.22 5.74
C TRP A 574 26.14 4.33 4.23
N ASP A 575 24.93 4.08 3.77
CA ASP A 575 24.51 4.46 2.43
C ASP A 575 23.98 5.91 2.49
N THR A 576 24.37 6.71 1.52
CA THR A 576 23.83 8.06 1.32
C THR A 576 23.57 8.23 -0.17
N THR A 577 22.50 8.95 -0.49
CA THR A 577 22.13 9.32 -1.86
C THR A 577 22.09 10.83 -2.05
N ASP A 578 22.24 11.60 -0.96
CA ASP A 578 22.22 13.05 -1.00
C ASP A 578 23.63 13.60 -1.24
N MET A 579 23.70 14.59 -2.12
CA MET A 579 24.91 15.34 -2.44
C MET A 579 25.19 16.44 -1.39
N ASN A 580 24.34 16.57 -0.37
CA ASN A 580 24.50 17.50 0.76
C ASN A 580 25.28 16.88 1.93
N TRP A 581 25.60 17.70 2.94
CA TRP A 581 26.16 17.20 4.20
C TRP A 581 25.07 16.53 5.02
N GLU A 582 25.27 15.26 5.37
CA GLU A 582 24.40 14.51 6.28
C GLU A 582 25.14 14.19 7.58
N LYS A 583 24.49 14.41 8.74
CA LYS A 583 24.99 13.91 10.03
C LYS A 583 24.60 12.45 10.18
N LYS A 584 25.56 11.58 10.36
CA LYS A 584 25.33 10.16 10.64
C LYS A 584 25.74 9.85 12.08
N LYS A 585 24.97 9.00 12.75
CA LYS A 585 25.18 8.59 14.14
C LYS A 585 25.07 7.07 14.25
N ILE A 586 25.91 6.48 15.08
CA ILE A 586 25.86 5.06 15.46
C ILE A 586 26.13 5.01 16.94
N ALA A 587 25.51 4.07 17.62
CA ALA A 587 25.90 3.77 18.98
C ALA A 587 26.09 2.29 19.20
N PHE A 588 26.96 1.94 20.14
CA PHE A 588 27.40 0.57 20.34
C PHE A 588 27.84 0.33 21.79
N VAL A 589 27.81 -0.95 22.17
CA VAL A 589 28.26 -1.43 23.49
C VAL A 589 29.53 -2.25 23.31
N THR A 590 30.53 -2.01 24.13
CA THR A 590 31.75 -2.80 24.14
C THR A 590 31.59 -4.06 25.00
N SER A 591 31.98 -5.24 24.51
CA SER A 591 31.99 -6.47 25.32
C SER A 591 33.28 -6.68 26.12
N SER A 592 34.33 -5.91 25.81
CA SER A 592 35.68 -6.02 26.41
C SER A 592 36.37 -4.66 26.36
N GLY A 593 37.13 -4.29 27.40
CA GLY A 593 37.88 -3.04 27.45
C GLY A 593 39.28 -3.14 26.81
N GLY A 594 39.94 -2.01 26.63
CA GLY A 594 41.31 -1.89 26.11
C GLY A 594 41.45 -0.97 24.90
N ASP A 595 42.61 -1.05 24.23
CA ASP A 595 42.89 -0.28 23.02
C ASP A 595 42.07 -0.80 21.82
N HIS A 596 41.36 0.12 21.18
CA HIS A 596 40.55 -0.11 20.00
C HIS A 596 40.98 0.84 18.87
N TYR A 597 40.69 0.48 17.64
CA TYR A 597 40.84 1.35 16.48
C TYR A 597 39.46 1.73 15.96
N ILE A 598 39.22 3.02 15.76
CA ILE A 598 38.19 3.47 14.84
C ILE A 598 38.81 3.43 13.45
N GLU A 599 38.26 2.58 12.58
CA GLU A 599 38.60 2.45 11.18
C GLU A 599 37.43 2.91 10.33
N ILE A 600 37.64 3.96 9.55
CA ILE A 600 36.69 4.44 8.55
C ILE A 600 37.24 4.03 7.19
N ALA A 601 36.57 3.08 6.55
CA ALA A 601 36.97 2.45 5.29
C ALA A 601 35.86 2.57 4.25
N PHE A 602 36.22 2.62 2.97
CA PHE A 602 35.28 2.96 1.90
C PHE A 602 35.30 1.89 0.82
N ASN A 603 34.14 1.68 0.19
CA ASN A 603 34.03 0.83 -0.99
C ASN A 603 33.54 1.67 -2.17
N LEU A 604 34.48 2.25 -2.92
CA LEU A 604 34.22 3.22 -3.99
C LEU A 604 35.00 2.85 -5.24
N GLU A 605 34.42 3.17 -6.41
CA GLU A 605 35.05 2.96 -7.70
C GLU A 605 36.05 4.08 -8.02
N ASP A 606 36.99 3.79 -8.93
CA ASP A 606 37.97 4.77 -9.38
C ASP A 606 37.28 5.99 -10.01
N GLY A 607 37.44 7.17 -9.39
CA GLY A 607 36.84 8.43 -9.83
C GLY A 607 35.78 8.99 -8.89
N GLU A 608 35.32 8.20 -7.92
CA GLU A 608 34.37 8.61 -6.88
C GLU A 608 35.09 9.10 -5.63
N TYR A 609 34.47 10.01 -4.88
CA TYR A 609 35.02 10.49 -3.62
C TYR A 609 33.96 10.98 -2.64
N PHE A 610 34.29 10.89 -1.35
CA PHE A 610 33.49 11.37 -0.24
C PHE A 610 34.27 12.39 0.59
N HIS A 611 33.54 13.28 1.24
CA HIS A 611 34.04 14.15 2.29
C HIS A 611 33.50 13.70 3.64
N ILE A 612 34.35 13.71 4.67
CA ILE A 612 33.98 13.46 6.06
C ILE A 612 34.56 14.56 6.96
N ASP A 613 33.78 15.00 7.93
CA ASP A 613 34.16 16.07 8.85
C ASP A 613 33.39 15.94 10.18
N ASP A 614 33.89 16.63 11.22
CA ASP A 614 33.30 16.72 12.56
C ASP A 614 32.93 15.35 13.16
N ILE A 615 33.94 14.47 13.27
CA ILE A 615 33.76 13.11 13.80
C ILE A 615 33.77 13.12 15.32
N SER A 616 32.73 12.66 15.99
CA SER A 616 32.69 12.61 17.46
C SER A 616 32.52 11.19 17.98
N LEU A 617 33.38 10.76 18.90
CA LEU A 617 33.23 9.55 19.70
C LEU A 617 33.18 9.91 21.18
N ARG A 618 32.04 9.62 21.82
CA ARG A 618 31.83 9.90 23.24
C ARG A 618 31.15 8.74 23.94
N GLY A 619 31.48 8.51 25.21
CA GLY A 619 30.72 7.61 26.07
C GLY A 619 29.46 8.30 26.58
N ILE A 620 28.43 7.53 26.92
CA ILE A 620 27.25 8.06 27.63
C ILE A 620 27.38 7.76 29.13
N VAL A 621 27.13 8.76 29.97
CA VAL A 621 27.09 8.62 31.43
C VAL A 621 25.84 9.27 32.02
N ASN A 622 25.15 8.54 32.89
CA ASN A 622 24.01 9.08 33.62
C ASN A 622 24.49 10.16 34.62
N PRO A 623 23.66 11.17 34.95
CA PRO A 623 23.90 12.03 36.10
C PRO A 623 24.09 11.17 37.35
N SER A 624 25.05 11.53 38.20
CA SER A 624 25.49 10.68 39.31
C SER A 624 24.33 10.23 40.23
N SER A 625 23.97 8.95 40.16
CA SER A 625 23.14 8.27 41.18
C SER A 625 24.02 7.43 42.11
N PRO A 626 23.69 7.32 43.42
CA PRO A 626 24.39 6.41 44.34
C PRO A 626 24.40 4.98 43.80
N SER A 627 25.33 4.12 44.24
CA SER A 627 25.32 2.70 43.88
C SER A 627 23.97 2.06 44.26
N ALA A 628 23.12 1.80 43.26
CA ALA A 628 21.80 1.19 43.41
C ALA A 628 21.83 -0.24 42.85
N GLN A 629 20.98 -1.11 43.37
CA GLN A 629 20.81 -2.46 42.83
C GLN A 629 19.99 -2.38 41.54
N THR A 630 20.52 -2.93 40.45
CA THR A 630 19.84 -3.00 39.14
C THR A 630 19.19 -4.37 38.92
N SER A 631 19.23 -5.25 39.93
CA SER A 631 18.56 -6.55 39.90
C SER A 631 17.03 -6.36 39.91
N GLY A 632 16.34 -7.02 38.99
CA GLY A 632 14.88 -6.89 38.83
C GLY A 632 14.41 -5.97 37.70
N LEU A 633 15.32 -5.42 36.89
CA LEU A 633 14.97 -4.78 35.62
C LEU A 633 14.56 -5.83 34.57
N SER A 634 13.47 -5.57 33.87
CA SER A 634 13.08 -6.29 32.65
C SER A 634 12.60 -5.31 31.59
N ALA A 635 12.75 -5.68 30.33
CA ALA A 635 12.16 -4.96 29.22
C ALA A 635 11.52 -5.93 28.23
N ASP A 636 10.44 -5.49 27.57
CA ASP A 636 9.72 -6.25 26.56
C ASP A 636 9.01 -5.30 25.57
N TYR A 637 8.40 -5.91 24.54
CA TYR A 637 7.66 -5.22 23.49
C TYR A 637 6.15 -5.51 23.55
N SER A 638 5.59 -5.74 24.74
CA SER A 638 4.17 -6.08 24.93
C SER A 638 3.17 -4.98 24.54
N GLY A 639 3.64 -3.85 24.02
CA GLY A 639 2.82 -2.80 23.39
C GLY A 639 2.76 -2.88 21.87
N PHE A 640 3.36 -3.91 21.24
CA PHE A 640 3.32 -4.08 19.80
C PHE A 640 1.94 -4.55 19.33
N PRO A 641 1.54 -4.22 18.09
CA PRO A 641 0.47 -4.93 17.41
C PRO A 641 0.71 -6.44 17.45
N GLU A 642 -0.34 -7.23 17.64
CA GLU A 642 -0.22 -8.70 17.76
C GLU A 642 0.44 -9.33 16.51
N ASN A 643 0.20 -8.74 15.34
CA ASN A 643 0.81 -9.15 14.08
C ASN A 643 2.23 -8.59 13.86
N HIS A 644 2.72 -7.70 14.72
CA HIS A 644 4.01 -6.99 14.58
C HIS A 644 4.15 -6.17 13.28
N PHE A 645 3.02 -5.76 12.69
CA PHE A 645 2.99 -4.95 11.48
C PHE A 645 2.67 -3.51 11.84
N PHE A 646 3.42 -2.59 11.26
CA PHE A 646 3.26 -1.16 11.51
C PHE A 646 2.93 -0.49 10.18
N ASP A 647 1.78 0.18 10.12
CA ASP A 647 1.40 0.99 8.96
C ASP A 647 2.34 2.19 8.81
N TYR A 648 2.30 2.81 7.63
CA TYR A 648 3.10 4.00 7.36
C TYR A 648 2.82 5.10 8.40
N ALA A 649 3.84 5.40 9.20
CA ALA A 649 3.88 6.50 10.14
C ALA A 649 5.28 7.09 10.15
N ASN A 650 5.40 8.41 10.02
CA ASN A 650 6.66 9.12 10.16
C ASN A 650 6.55 10.13 11.31
N PRO A 651 7.26 9.92 12.44
CA PRO A 651 8.23 8.85 12.69
C PRO A 651 7.58 7.48 13.02
N LEU A 652 8.28 6.38 12.67
CA LEU A 652 7.97 5.04 13.18
C LEU A 652 8.23 5.05 14.69
N THR A 653 7.20 4.76 15.46
CA THR A 653 7.26 4.80 16.92
C THR A 653 7.27 3.38 17.50
N VAL A 654 8.36 3.02 18.18
CA VAL A 654 8.61 1.71 18.76
C VAL A 654 8.45 1.76 20.29
N PRO A 655 7.40 1.14 20.86
CA PRO A 655 7.22 1.10 22.31
C PRO A 655 8.08 0.00 22.96
N VAL A 656 8.92 0.38 23.93
CA VAL A 656 9.70 -0.50 24.79
C VAL A 656 9.18 -0.37 26.22
N LYS A 657 8.62 -1.45 26.77
CA LYS A 657 8.11 -1.47 28.13
C LYS A 657 9.20 -1.91 29.07
N VAL A 658 9.56 -1.05 30.03
CA VAL A 658 10.59 -1.30 31.05
C VAL A 658 9.93 -1.41 32.41
N THR A 659 10.22 -2.49 33.13
CA THR A 659 9.73 -2.71 34.49
C THR A 659 10.89 -2.76 35.48
N ASN A 660 10.75 -2.03 36.60
CA ASN A 660 11.67 -2.11 37.72
C ASN A 660 11.02 -2.88 38.87
N SER A 661 11.32 -4.17 38.99
CA SER A 661 10.89 -5.00 40.13
C SER A 661 11.89 -4.97 41.31
N GLY A 662 12.90 -4.10 41.24
CA GLY A 662 13.91 -3.91 42.28
C GLY A 662 13.40 -3.08 43.46
N ASP A 663 14.32 -2.63 44.30
CA ASP A 663 14.03 -1.90 45.55
C ASP A 663 14.49 -0.43 45.55
N SER A 664 15.12 0.00 44.46
CA SER A 664 15.73 1.32 44.32
C SER A 664 15.18 2.06 43.10
N THR A 665 15.02 3.38 43.20
CA THR A 665 14.78 4.25 42.04
C THR A 665 16.04 4.31 41.19
N LEU A 666 15.88 4.18 39.86
CA LEU A 666 16.98 4.12 38.92
C LEU A 666 16.81 5.21 37.86
N GLN A 667 17.88 5.98 37.61
CA GLN A 667 18.00 6.81 36.43
C GLN A 667 18.76 6.01 35.37
N LEU A 668 18.09 5.71 34.25
CA LEU A 668 18.54 4.81 33.20
C LEU A 668 18.53 5.51 31.84
N ILE A 669 19.31 4.97 30.91
CA ILE A 669 19.18 5.29 29.49
C ILE A 669 18.75 4.03 28.77
N ALA A 670 17.63 4.09 28.06
CA ALA A 670 17.24 3.05 27.11
C ALA A 670 17.82 3.41 25.75
N VAL A 671 18.53 2.47 25.15
CA VAL A 671 19.00 2.58 23.78
C VAL A 671 18.21 1.59 22.95
N VAL A 672 17.52 2.11 21.95
CA VAL A 672 16.72 1.33 21.03
C VAL A 672 17.33 1.48 19.64
N THR A 673 17.75 0.38 19.06
CA THR A 673 18.32 0.30 17.71
C THR A 673 17.30 -0.32 16.79
N LEU A 674 17.11 0.29 15.62
CA LEU A 674 16.35 -0.25 14.50
C LEU A 674 17.35 -0.71 13.43
N ASP A 675 17.34 -1.98 13.08
CA ASP A 675 18.22 -2.59 12.09
C ASP A 675 17.39 -3.10 10.91
N HIS A 676 17.73 -2.71 9.69
CA HIS A 676 17.06 -3.26 8.52
C HIS A 676 17.40 -4.76 8.38
N PHE A 677 16.38 -5.60 8.49
CA PHE A 677 16.52 -7.06 8.56
C PHE A 677 16.06 -7.69 7.24
N SER A 678 17.02 -7.89 6.32
CA SER A 678 16.75 -8.49 5.00
C SER A 678 17.50 -9.79 4.71
N THR A 679 18.31 -10.29 5.66
CA THR A 679 19.26 -11.43 5.63
C THR A 679 20.73 -10.98 5.78
N ARG A 680 21.29 -11.19 6.99
CA ARG A 680 22.72 -11.08 7.37
C ARG A 680 23.49 -9.77 7.14
N LYS A 681 22.93 -8.76 6.50
CA LYS A 681 23.46 -7.39 6.52
C LYS A 681 22.66 -6.56 7.52
N SER A 682 23.23 -6.31 8.70
CA SER A 682 22.82 -5.16 9.52
C SER A 682 23.30 -3.92 8.77
N LEU A 683 22.41 -3.34 7.97
CA LEU A 683 22.48 -1.94 7.63
C LEU A 683 21.88 -1.24 8.85
N ILE A 684 22.74 -0.71 9.73
CA ILE A 684 22.31 -0.03 10.96
C ILE A 684 21.39 1.12 10.55
N ALA A 685 20.11 1.03 10.94
CA ALA A 685 19.02 1.84 10.41
C ALA A 685 18.47 2.86 11.43
N ASP A 686 19.34 3.37 12.31
CA ASP A 686 19.11 4.44 13.31
C ASP A 686 19.04 3.94 14.77
N THR A 687 19.44 4.80 15.71
CA THR A 687 19.52 4.47 17.14
C THR A 687 19.00 5.64 17.97
N HIS A 688 18.04 5.35 18.84
CA HIS A 688 17.41 6.33 19.72
C HIS A 688 17.80 6.07 21.17
N SER A 689 18.15 7.12 21.91
CA SER A 689 18.53 7.05 23.32
C SER A 689 17.57 7.87 24.17
N ILE A 690 17.00 7.25 25.20
CA ILE A 690 15.97 7.86 26.07
C ILE A 690 16.47 7.83 27.51
N LEU A 691 16.73 9.00 28.10
CA LEU A 691 16.97 9.14 29.54
C LEU A 691 15.63 9.09 30.29
N PHE A 692 15.54 8.26 31.33
CA PHE A 692 14.35 8.20 32.16
C PHE A 692 14.70 7.79 33.60
N GLU A 693 13.84 8.15 34.54
CA GLU A 693 13.86 7.63 35.90
C GLU A 693 12.76 6.59 36.08
N ILE A 694 12.96 5.54 36.87
CA ILE A 694 11.94 4.53 37.18
C ILE A 694 12.00 4.10 38.65
N GLU A 695 10.88 4.22 39.35
CA GLU A 695 10.77 3.85 40.77
C GLU A 695 10.54 2.33 40.95
N PRO A 696 10.81 1.78 42.14
CA PRO A 696 10.47 0.40 42.49
C PRO A 696 9.00 0.06 42.24
N GLY A 697 8.75 -1.06 41.58
CA GLY A 697 7.42 -1.56 41.25
C GLY A 697 6.75 -0.84 40.06
N GLN A 698 7.40 0.15 39.45
CA GLN A 698 6.86 0.83 38.27
C GLN A 698 7.17 0.07 36.98
N THR A 699 6.27 0.26 36.01
CA THR A 699 6.49 -0.07 34.60
C THR A 699 6.29 1.20 33.78
N LYS A 700 7.23 1.51 32.90
CA LYS A 700 7.16 2.64 31.97
C LYS A 700 7.23 2.15 30.53
N THR A 701 6.45 2.75 29.65
CA THR A 701 6.60 2.56 28.20
C THR A 701 7.42 3.71 27.64
N LEU A 702 8.53 3.38 27.00
CA LEU A 702 9.44 4.30 26.34
C LEU A 702 9.21 4.16 24.83
N ASN A 703 8.92 5.24 24.13
CA ASN A 703 8.70 5.19 22.69
C ASN A 703 9.92 5.74 21.97
N ALA A 704 10.61 4.88 21.24
CA ALA A 704 11.70 5.30 20.35
C ALA A 704 11.10 5.70 18.99
N ALA A 705 11.35 6.94 18.57
CA ALA A 705 10.90 7.47 17.29
C ALA A 705 12.03 7.41 16.26
N PHE A 706 11.75 6.81 15.11
CA PHE A 706 12.66 6.68 13.97
C PHE A 706 12.08 7.42 12.76
N GLU A 707 12.81 8.38 12.22
CA GLU A 707 12.35 9.19 11.09
C GLU A 707 12.76 8.59 9.74
N ASN A 708 11.96 8.84 8.71
CA ASN A 708 12.26 8.47 7.32
C ASN A 708 12.59 6.98 7.14
N VAL A 709 12.00 6.13 7.98
CA VAL A 709 12.11 4.67 7.87
C VAL A 709 11.46 4.26 6.55
N SER A 710 12.21 3.53 5.73
CA SER A 710 11.66 2.95 4.50
C SER A 710 10.73 1.79 4.85
N ALA A 711 9.76 1.49 3.99
CA ALA A 711 9.06 0.21 4.08
C ALA A 711 10.07 -0.95 4.14
N GLY A 712 9.82 -1.99 4.93
CA GLY A 712 10.74 -3.13 5.06
C GLY A 712 10.60 -3.94 6.34
N GLY A 713 11.44 -4.96 6.47
CA GLY A 713 11.54 -5.81 7.66
C GLY A 713 12.65 -5.31 8.56
N TYR A 714 12.43 -5.30 9.87
CA TYR A 714 13.37 -4.73 10.83
C TYR A 714 13.56 -5.62 12.07
N GLU A 715 14.79 -5.69 12.55
CA GLU A 715 15.12 -6.15 13.92
C GLU A 715 15.20 -4.90 14.80
N ILE A 716 14.63 -4.99 16.01
CA ILE A 716 14.72 -3.94 17.02
C ILE A 716 15.43 -4.52 18.23
N THR A 717 16.43 -3.81 18.72
CA THR A 717 17.17 -4.17 19.92
C THR A 717 17.07 -3.06 20.97
N ALA A 718 16.74 -3.40 22.21
CA ALA A 718 16.73 -2.48 23.34
C ALA A 718 17.76 -2.89 24.41
N SER A 719 18.55 -1.93 24.88
CA SER A 719 19.48 -2.08 26.00
C SER A 719 19.26 -0.98 27.04
N LEU A 720 19.42 -1.31 28.33
CA LEU A 720 19.33 -0.36 29.45
C LEU A 720 20.71 -0.10 30.04
N ILE A 721 21.03 1.17 30.23
CA ILE A 721 22.32 1.64 30.73
C ILE A 721 22.13 2.33 32.08
N TYR A 722 22.96 1.93 33.04
CA TYR A 722 23.07 2.56 34.36
C TYR A 722 24.52 2.97 34.63
N ASN A 723 24.77 4.24 34.94
CA ASN A 723 26.12 4.77 35.22
C ASN A 723 27.17 4.42 34.14
N GLY A 724 26.75 4.40 32.87
CA GLY A 724 27.61 4.08 31.73
C GLY A 724 27.81 2.59 31.46
N GLU A 725 27.28 1.70 32.30
CA GLU A 725 27.32 0.24 32.09
C GLU A 725 25.97 -0.31 31.61
N VAL A 726 25.99 -1.28 30.70
CA VAL A 726 24.78 -2.01 30.31
C VAL A 726 24.35 -2.95 31.43
N VAL A 727 23.14 -2.74 31.95
CA VAL A 727 22.54 -3.52 33.06
C VAL A 727 21.45 -4.49 32.60
N LEU A 728 20.88 -4.24 31.41
CA LEU A 728 20.05 -5.18 30.68
C LEU A 728 20.38 -5.02 29.20
N GLY A 729 20.83 -6.08 28.54
CA GLY A 729 21.26 -6.02 27.14
C GLY A 729 20.36 -6.83 26.23
N ASP A 730 20.34 -6.44 24.95
CA ASP A 730 19.85 -7.21 23.80
C ASP A 730 18.42 -7.78 23.93
N VAL A 731 17.47 -6.96 24.41
CA VAL A 731 16.05 -7.32 24.31
C VAL A 731 15.59 -7.08 22.88
N ARG A 732 15.33 -8.16 22.12
CA ARG A 732 15.09 -8.09 20.67
C ARG A 732 13.66 -8.43 20.28
N THR A 733 13.20 -7.87 19.16
CA THR A 733 11.98 -8.25 18.45
C THR A 733 12.13 -7.95 16.96
N HIS A 734 11.22 -8.44 16.13
CA HIS A 734 11.14 -8.08 14.71
C HIS A 734 9.79 -7.45 14.38
N LEU A 735 9.78 -6.64 13.31
CA LEU A 735 8.57 -6.07 12.73
C LEU A 735 8.64 -6.01 11.20
N ILE A 736 7.49 -5.80 10.56
CA ILE A 736 7.41 -5.32 9.18
C ILE A 736 6.78 -3.93 9.21
N PHE A 737 7.49 -2.95 8.67
CA PHE A 737 7.04 -1.56 8.58
C PHE A 737 6.57 -1.26 7.15
N ASP A 738 5.45 -0.56 7.06
CA ASP A 738 4.76 -0.20 5.83
C ASP A 738 4.68 -1.37 4.82
N PRO A 739 4.04 -2.48 5.22
CA PRO A 739 4.03 -3.73 4.46
C PRO A 739 3.39 -3.63 3.07
N TYR A 740 2.65 -2.56 2.78
CA TYR A 740 1.90 -2.37 1.53
C TYR A 740 2.61 -1.46 0.51
N ASN A 741 3.40 -0.48 0.96
CA ASN A 741 4.14 0.40 0.06
C ASN A 741 5.59 -0.07 -0.19
N TYR A 742 5.92 -1.29 0.20
CA TYR A 742 7.22 -1.88 -0.08
C TYR A 742 7.43 -2.03 -1.61
N ASP A 743 8.26 -1.17 -2.21
CA ASP A 743 8.44 -1.08 -3.67
C ASP A 743 8.98 -2.39 -4.28
N LEU A 744 8.03 -3.08 -4.90
CA LEU A 744 8.18 -4.41 -5.42
C LEU A 744 7.46 -4.46 -6.77
N VAL A 745 8.03 -3.80 -7.77
CA VAL A 745 7.63 -3.89 -9.19
C VAL A 745 7.17 -5.32 -9.50
N ASP A 746 5.93 -5.47 -9.96
CA ASP A 746 5.40 -6.75 -10.39
C ASP A 746 6.02 -7.12 -11.73
N TYR A 747 6.74 -8.23 -11.74
CA TYR A 747 7.45 -8.74 -12.92
C TYR A 747 6.77 -9.98 -13.49
N LYS A 748 5.47 -10.19 -13.23
CA LYS A 748 4.68 -11.26 -13.84
C LYS A 748 4.86 -11.24 -15.36
N PRO A 749 5.38 -12.32 -15.98
CA PRO A 749 5.50 -12.42 -17.43
C PRO A 749 4.12 -12.34 -18.10
N ALA A 750 4.02 -11.61 -19.21
CA ALA A 750 2.74 -11.41 -19.90
C ALA A 750 2.09 -12.71 -20.39
N ASP A 751 2.88 -13.73 -20.73
CA ASP A 751 2.42 -15.06 -21.15
C ASP A 751 2.30 -16.07 -20.00
N PHE A 752 2.48 -15.66 -18.74
CA PHE A 752 2.51 -16.56 -17.57
C PHE A 752 1.26 -17.45 -17.46
N ASP A 753 0.06 -16.86 -17.58
CA ASP A 753 -1.20 -17.60 -17.43
C ASP A 753 -1.43 -18.57 -18.60
N GLN A 754 -1.12 -18.12 -19.82
CA GLN A 754 -1.19 -18.95 -21.02
C GLN A 754 -0.20 -20.13 -20.92
N TYR A 755 1.04 -19.85 -20.50
CA TYR A 755 2.10 -20.83 -20.34
C TYR A 755 1.68 -21.97 -19.42
N TRP A 756 1.24 -21.63 -18.20
CA TRP A 756 0.88 -22.63 -17.20
C TRP A 756 -0.41 -23.37 -17.53
N SER A 757 -1.38 -22.70 -18.17
CA SER A 757 -2.59 -23.36 -18.67
C SER A 757 -2.25 -24.43 -19.71
N GLN A 758 -1.36 -24.12 -20.65
CA GLN A 758 -0.89 -25.08 -21.65
C GLN A 758 -0.07 -26.20 -21.01
N ALA A 759 0.85 -25.88 -20.11
CA ALA A 759 1.67 -26.88 -19.41
C ALA A 759 0.82 -27.91 -18.64
N MET A 760 -0.25 -27.45 -17.97
CA MET A 760 -1.18 -28.34 -17.28
C MET A 760 -2.07 -29.16 -18.24
N ALA A 761 -2.50 -28.58 -19.36
CA ALA A 761 -3.22 -29.31 -20.40
C ALA A 761 -2.36 -30.45 -20.98
N ASP A 762 -1.10 -30.17 -21.30
CA ASP A 762 -0.14 -31.16 -21.81
C ASP A 762 0.14 -32.26 -20.77
N ALA A 763 0.30 -31.87 -19.50
CA ALA A 763 0.51 -32.83 -18.41
C ALA A 763 -0.70 -33.75 -18.20
N ARG A 764 -1.93 -33.21 -18.26
CA ARG A 764 -3.18 -33.98 -18.12
C ARG A 764 -3.50 -34.86 -19.33
N ALA A 765 -2.96 -34.55 -20.51
CA ALA A 765 -3.03 -35.42 -21.68
C ALA A 765 -2.24 -36.73 -21.49
N VAL A 766 -1.27 -36.75 -20.56
CA VAL A 766 -0.56 -37.98 -20.16
C VAL A 766 -1.38 -38.72 -19.09
N PRO A 767 -1.85 -39.96 -19.34
CA PRO A 767 -2.61 -40.72 -18.35
C PRO A 767 -1.80 -40.95 -17.06
N LEU A 768 -2.43 -40.77 -15.89
CA LEU A 768 -1.77 -40.93 -14.59
C LEU A 768 -1.10 -42.29 -14.41
N ASN A 769 -1.75 -43.37 -14.87
CA ASN A 769 -1.31 -44.77 -14.68
C ASN A 769 -0.73 -45.04 -13.28
N PRO A 770 -1.51 -44.80 -12.21
CA PRO A 770 -1.00 -44.87 -10.86
C PRO A 770 -0.63 -46.30 -10.48
N ILE A 771 0.48 -46.43 -9.76
CA ILE A 771 0.91 -47.63 -9.05
C ILE A 771 0.77 -47.33 -7.57
N VAL A 772 -0.03 -48.13 -6.86
CA VAL A 772 -0.19 -48.05 -5.41
C VAL A 772 0.22 -49.40 -4.81
N ASP A 773 1.38 -49.44 -4.16
CA ASP A 773 1.97 -50.65 -3.60
C ASP A 773 1.84 -50.71 -2.07
N TYR A 774 0.84 -51.46 -1.63
CA TYR A 774 0.51 -51.73 -0.22
C TYR A 774 1.44 -52.76 0.45
N ASN A 775 2.39 -53.38 -0.27
CA ASN A 775 3.17 -54.51 0.25
C ASN A 775 4.27 -54.14 1.25
N HIS A 776 4.23 -52.93 1.79
CA HIS A 776 5.20 -52.49 2.76
C HIS A 776 4.55 -52.56 4.15
N ASN A 777 4.75 -53.66 4.87
CA ASN A 777 4.25 -53.81 6.24
C ASN A 777 5.29 -53.28 7.23
N ARG A 778 4.92 -52.30 8.08
CA ARG A 778 5.78 -51.80 9.17
C ARG A 778 5.20 -52.21 10.53
N PRO A 779 5.93 -53.00 11.35
CA PRO A 779 5.46 -53.35 12.67
C PRO A 779 5.26 -52.10 13.55
N GLY A 780 4.07 -51.93 14.14
CA GLY A 780 3.78 -50.88 15.13
C GLY A 780 3.01 -49.65 14.62
N VAL A 781 2.55 -49.64 13.37
CA VAL A 781 1.69 -48.57 12.81
C VAL A 781 0.26 -49.13 12.62
N SER A 782 -0.77 -48.44 13.11
CA SER A 782 -2.18 -48.87 13.04
C SER A 782 -2.89 -48.52 11.72
N SER A 783 -2.35 -47.58 10.94
CA SER A 783 -2.84 -47.17 9.63
C SER A 783 -2.26 -48.03 8.49
N GLU A 784 -3.04 -48.19 7.41
CA GLU A 784 -2.51 -48.75 6.16
C GLU A 784 -1.58 -47.73 5.49
N TRP A 785 -0.51 -48.18 4.87
CA TRP A 785 0.34 -47.31 4.07
C TRP A 785 0.75 -47.96 2.76
N ALA A 786 0.97 -47.13 1.75
CA ALA A 786 1.36 -47.55 0.43
C ALA A 786 2.42 -46.61 -0.14
N VAL A 787 3.23 -47.15 -1.04
CA VAL A 787 4.08 -46.34 -1.91
C VAL A 787 3.29 -46.04 -3.17
N VAL A 788 3.32 -44.77 -3.63
CA VAL A 788 2.60 -44.35 -4.83
C VAL A 788 3.55 -43.80 -5.89
N GLU A 789 3.32 -44.19 -7.13
CA GLU A 789 3.93 -43.58 -8.31
C GLU A 789 2.83 -43.27 -9.34
N PHE A 790 2.91 -42.12 -10.00
CA PHE A 790 2.05 -41.76 -11.13
C PHE A 790 2.82 -40.93 -12.16
N ASN A 791 2.32 -40.85 -13.39
CA ASN A 791 2.85 -39.96 -14.41
C ASN A 791 2.42 -38.51 -14.10
N ALA A 792 3.38 -37.65 -13.74
CA ALA A 792 3.11 -36.23 -13.58
C ALA A 792 2.98 -35.56 -14.97
N ASN A 793 3.97 -35.78 -15.83
CA ASN A 793 3.94 -35.37 -17.24
C ASN A 793 4.76 -36.37 -18.08
N SER A 794 5.09 -36.02 -19.32
CA SER A 794 5.88 -36.89 -20.23
C SER A 794 7.31 -37.13 -19.75
N ASN A 795 7.84 -36.25 -18.91
CA ASN A 795 9.25 -36.17 -18.53
C ASN A 795 9.51 -36.59 -17.08
N ARG A 796 8.46 -36.61 -16.24
CA ARG A 796 8.60 -36.77 -14.79
C ARG A 796 7.50 -37.62 -14.18
N LYS A 797 7.89 -38.40 -13.17
CA LYS A 797 6.98 -39.15 -12.29
C LYS A 797 6.66 -38.36 -11.02
N GLY A 798 5.42 -38.44 -10.57
CA GLY A 798 5.02 -38.10 -9.20
C GLY A 798 5.19 -39.33 -8.32
N ARG A 799 5.75 -39.13 -7.13
CA ARG A 799 6.12 -40.20 -6.19
C ARG A 799 5.84 -39.75 -4.76
N GLY A 800 5.21 -40.59 -3.93
CA GLY A 800 5.01 -40.30 -2.52
C GLY A 800 4.71 -41.51 -1.63
N PHE A 801 4.47 -41.23 -0.35
CA PHE A 801 3.92 -42.18 0.63
C PHE A 801 2.48 -41.81 0.94
N LEU A 802 1.59 -42.79 0.79
CA LEU A 802 0.17 -42.66 1.10
C LEU A 802 -0.09 -43.34 2.44
N LEU A 803 -0.66 -42.62 3.39
CA LEU A 803 -1.15 -43.15 4.66
C LEU A 803 -2.67 -43.06 4.64
N ILE A 804 -3.33 -44.18 4.97
CA ILE A 804 -4.77 -44.30 4.96
C ILE A 804 -5.21 -44.64 6.38
N PRO A 805 -6.01 -43.78 7.03
CA PRO A 805 -6.49 -44.06 8.37
C PRO A 805 -7.48 -45.23 8.34
N PRO A 806 -7.69 -45.91 9.48
CA PRO A 806 -8.80 -46.86 9.62
C PRO A 806 -10.12 -46.18 9.24
N HIS A 807 -10.89 -46.81 8.35
CA HIS A 807 -12.18 -46.30 7.88
C HIS A 807 -13.11 -47.47 7.54
N ASN A 808 -14.41 -47.21 7.48
CA ASN A 808 -15.38 -48.20 7.03
C ASN A 808 -15.42 -48.25 5.50
N PRO A 809 -15.71 -49.42 4.91
CA PRO A 809 -15.91 -49.53 3.47
C PRO A 809 -17.02 -48.58 2.99
N GLY A 810 -16.67 -47.69 2.05
CA GLY A 810 -17.57 -46.70 1.48
C GLY A 810 -17.46 -45.29 2.10
N ASP A 811 -16.68 -45.12 3.17
CA ASP A 811 -16.37 -43.80 3.71
C ASP A 811 -15.64 -42.93 2.68
N LYS A 812 -15.98 -41.65 2.67
CA LYS A 812 -15.31 -40.62 1.87
C LYS A 812 -14.49 -39.74 2.81
N LEU A 813 -13.18 -39.80 2.68
CA LEU A 813 -12.23 -39.15 3.58
C LEU A 813 -11.65 -37.89 2.94
N PRO A 814 -11.42 -36.83 3.73
CA PRO A 814 -10.61 -35.70 3.30
C PRO A 814 -9.15 -36.13 3.09
N VAL A 815 -8.41 -35.36 2.31
CA VAL A 815 -7.01 -35.62 1.98
C VAL A 815 -6.14 -34.43 2.35
N LYS A 816 -4.95 -34.69 2.90
CA LYS A 816 -3.89 -33.71 3.04
C LYS A 816 -2.65 -34.15 2.25
N ILE A 817 -2.30 -33.37 1.24
CA ILE A 817 -1.06 -33.55 0.47
C ILE A 817 0.03 -32.69 1.10
N SER A 818 1.13 -33.32 1.50
CA SER A 818 2.29 -32.66 2.10
C SER A 818 3.43 -32.54 1.10
N CYS A 819 3.79 -31.29 0.80
CA CYS A 819 4.88 -30.91 -0.06
C CYS A 819 6.20 -30.84 0.74
N PRO A 820 7.30 -31.44 0.24
CA PRO A 820 8.53 -31.57 1.01
C PRO A 820 9.35 -30.27 1.05
N GLY A 821 10.10 -30.09 2.15
CA GLY A 821 11.12 -29.05 2.28
C GLY A 821 12.39 -29.32 1.46
N ALA A 822 13.25 -28.31 1.32
CA ALA A 822 14.44 -28.39 0.49
C ALA A 822 15.44 -29.47 0.97
N GLY A 823 15.90 -30.31 0.05
CA GLY A 823 16.92 -31.34 0.34
C GLY A 823 16.40 -32.59 1.07
N TYR A 824 15.09 -32.66 1.31
CA TYR A 824 14.44 -33.84 1.88
C TYR A 824 13.90 -34.75 0.77
N SER A 825 14.23 -36.04 0.84
CA SER A 825 13.42 -37.08 0.20
C SER A 825 12.21 -37.36 1.09
N ALA A 826 11.04 -37.66 0.49
CA ALA A 826 9.83 -37.97 1.25
C ALA A 826 10.14 -39.01 2.34
N SER A 827 9.68 -38.74 3.56
CA SER A 827 9.91 -39.63 4.71
C SER A 827 8.57 -40.18 5.19
N PRO A 828 8.46 -41.49 5.46
CA PRO A 828 7.24 -42.08 6.02
C PRO A 828 7.06 -41.78 7.53
N LEU A 829 7.71 -40.73 8.06
CA LEU A 829 8.12 -40.64 9.46
C LEU A 829 7.85 -39.28 10.12
N ASP A 830 6.71 -38.66 9.83
CA ASP A 830 6.08 -37.87 10.88
C ASP A 830 4.64 -38.34 11.09
N THR A 831 4.46 -39.09 12.18
CA THR A 831 3.15 -39.55 12.66
C THR A 831 2.72 -38.76 13.90
N SER A 832 3.55 -37.82 14.38
CA SER A 832 3.19 -36.92 15.47
C SER A 832 2.34 -35.79 14.90
N GLY A 833 1.03 -35.85 15.17
CA GLY A 833 0.07 -34.87 14.66
C GLY A 833 -0.74 -35.33 13.46
N LEU A 834 -0.64 -36.61 13.04
CA LEU A 834 -1.64 -37.18 12.15
C LEU A 834 -2.96 -37.31 12.93
N TYR A 835 -3.90 -36.40 12.70
CA TYR A 835 -5.25 -36.54 13.23
C TYR A 835 -5.89 -37.80 12.65
N GLU A 836 -6.61 -38.52 13.50
CA GLU A 836 -7.51 -39.59 13.07
C GLU A 836 -8.57 -38.96 12.15
N GLY A 837 -8.54 -39.23 10.83
CA GLY A 837 -9.65 -38.85 9.94
C GLY A 837 -9.33 -38.46 8.49
N TYR A 838 -8.07 -38.19 8.10
CA TYR A 838 -7.72 -37.88 6.71
C TYR A 838 -6.73 -38.86 6.09
N VAL A 839 -6.84 -39.03 4.77
CA VAL A 839 -5.80 -39.66 3.94
C VAL A 839 -4.63 -38.67 3.81
N TYR A 840 -3.41 -39.14 4.03
CA TYR A 840 -2.23 -38.28 3.97
C TYR A 840 -1.29 -38.74 2.84
N LEU A 841 -0.92 -37.81 1.94
CA LEU A 841 0.02 -38.07 0.85
C LEU A 841 1.28 -37.21 1.03
N ALA A 842 2.38 -37.81 1.47
CA ALA A 842 3.69 -37.15 1.54
C ALA A 842 4.41 -37.28 0.19
N MET A 843 4.59 -36.17 -0.52
CA MET A 843 5.20 -36.15 -1.84
C MET A 843 6.74 -36.10 -1.78
N SER A 844 7.39 -36.70 -2.78
CA SER A 844 8.81 -36.52 -3.06
C SER A 844 9.01 -35.50 -4.18
N VAL A 845 10.01 -34.64 -4.01
CA VAL A 845 10.42 -33.66 -5.03
C VAL A 845 11.65 -34.12 -5.81
N HIS A 846 12.30 -35.21 -5.43
CA HIS A 846 13.45 -35.74 -6.16
C HIS A 846 13.02 -36.95 -7.00
N ASP A 847 13.45 -37.01 -8.27
CA ASP A 847 13.13 -38.09 -9.22
C ASP A 847 13.87 -39.41 -8.91
N LEU A 848 14.16 -39.67 -7.63
CA LEU A 848 14.78 -40.91 -7.20
C LEU A 848 13.78 -42.07 -7.29
N PRO A 849 14.18 -43.23 -7.84
CA PRO A 849 13.38 -44.46 -7.80
C PRO A 849 13.20 -44.95 -6.36
N PHE A 850 12.04 -45.53 -6.01
CA PHE A 850 11.68 -45.87 -4.63
C PHE A 850 12.57 -46.90 -3.91
N ASP A 851 13.27 -47.72 -4.68
CA ASP A 851 14.24 -48.71 -4.20
C ASP A 851 15.66 -48.14 -4.03
N HIS A 852 15.84 -46.83 -4.24
CA HIS A 852 17.12 -46.16 -4.08
C HIS A 852 17.56 -46.16 -2.61
N PRO A 853 18.81 -46.56 -2.29
CA PRO A 853 19.28 -46.81 -0.91
C PRO A 853 19.27 -45.58 0.02
N THR A 854 19.05 -44.38 -0.51
CA THR A 854 19.01 -43.09 0.22
C THR A 854 17.60 -42.55 0.43
N ILE A 855 16.55 -43.28 0.05
CA ILE A 855 15.16 -42.85 0.28
C ILE A 855 14.80 -42.83 1.76
N GLY A 856 14.12 -41.75 2.19
CA GLY A 856 13.88 -41.45 3.60
C GLY A 856 15.11 -40.91 4.33
N ARG A 857 16.19 -40.56 3.62
CA ARG A 857 17.34 -39.82 4.17
C ARG A 857 17.37 -38.40 3.60
N ALA A 858 17.76 -37.44 4.44
CA ALA A 858 18.14 -36.12 3.97
C ALA A 858 19.35 -36.24 3.02
N HIS A 859 19.34 -35.44 1.96
CA HIS A 859 20.37 -35.31 0.91
C HIS A 859 20.48 -36.48 -0.08
N SER A 860 19.86 -36.35 -1.25
CA SER A 860 20.22 -37.12 -2.44
C SER A 860 21.17 -36.32 -3.34
N THR A 861 22.43 -36.19 -2.92
CA THR A 861 23.53 -35.71 -3.78
C THR A 861 23.86 -36.68 -4.92
N GLU A 862 23.32 -37.90 -4.88
CA GLU A 862 23.72 -39.00 -5.78
C GLU A 862 23.11 -38.94 -7.19
N HIS A 863 21.93 -38.34 -7.40
CA HIS A 863 21.33 -38.29 -8.75
C HIS A 863 21.84 -37.14 -9.63
N TYR A 864 22.27 -36.03 -9.01
CA TYR A 864 22.77 -34.87 -9.73
C TYR A 864 24.31 -34.83 -9.84
N ASN A 865 24.99 -35.87 -9.36
CA ASN A 865 26.45 -36.02 -9.43
C ASN A 865 27.22 -34.80 -8.89
N THR A 866 26.71 -34.21 -7.80
CA THR A 866 27.31 -33.03 -7.15
C THR A 866 27.30 -33.22 -5.65
N SER A 867 28.41 -32.91 -4.98
CA SER A 867 28.52 -32.80 -3.52
C SER A 867 27.72 -31.62 -2.93
N ASP A 868 26.94 -30.92 -3.75
CA ASP A 868 26.18 -29.72 -3.40
C ASP A 868 24.68 -30.04 -3.33
N ALA A 869 24.11 -29.97 -2.13
CA ALA A 869 22.67 -30.16 -1.89
C ALA A 869 21.80 -29.11 -2.59
N GLY A 870 22.36 -27.98 -3.06
CA GLY A 870 21.67 -26.94 -3.83
C GLY A 870 21.70 -27.13 -5.35
N ALA A 871 22.38 -28.16 -5.87
CA ALA A 871 22.58 -28.30 -7.32
C ALA A 871 21.30 -28.53 -8.13
N TYR A 872 20.31 -29.22 -7.58
CA TYR A 872 19.03 -29.44 -8.27
C TYR A 872 18.27 -28.13 -8.48
N MET A 873 18.44 -27.14 -7.60
CA MET A 873 17.79 -25.84 -7.72
C MET A 873 18.29 -25.06 -8.95
N ARG A 874 19.50 -25.39 -9.43
CA ARG A 874 20.13 -24.77 -10.61
C ARG A 874 20.02 -25.63 -11.87
N THR A 875 19.28 -26.73 -11.81
CA THR A 875 19.12 -27.63 -12.95
C THR A 875 18.08 -27.06 -13.93
N GLY A 876 18.46 -26.95 -15.21
CA GLY A 876 17.57 -26.49 -16.26
C GLY A 876 17.39 -24.97 -16.34
N LEU A 877 18.34 -24.18 -15.85
CA LEU A 877 18.24 -22.71 -15.85
C LEU A 877 18.35 -22.09 -17.25
N GLU A 878 18.68 -22.87 -18.28
CA GLU A 878 18.75 -22.40 -19.67
C GLU A 878 17.37 -22.07 -20.28
N SER A 879 16.29 -22.60 -19.73
CA SER A 879 14.92 -22.32 -20.19
C SER A 879 13.87 -22.64 -19.11
N ARG A 880 12.78 -21.87 -19.06
CA ARG A 880 11.60 -22.19 -18.23
C ARG A 880 11.06 -23.61 -18.46
N ASP A 881 11.23 -24.16 -19.66
CA ASP A 881 10.72 -25.49 -20.04
C ASP A 881 11.57 -26.64 -19.53
N THR A 882 12.85 -26.40 -19.28
CA THR A 882 13.78 -27.40 -18.74
C THR A 882 14.01 -27.22 -17.24
N TYR A 883 13.55 -26.11 -16.68
CA TYR A 883 13.77 -25.77 -15.28
C TYR A 883 13.13 -26.78 -14.32
N PHE A 884 13.90 -27.20 -13.31
CA PHE A 884 13.49 -28.25 -12.37
C PHE A 884 12.16 -27.98 -11.67
N TYR A 885 11.91 -26.74 -11.21
CA TYR A 885 10.69 -26.43 -10.46
C TYR A 885 9.44 -26.46 -11.33
N ARG A 886 9.56 -26.24 -12.65
CA ARG A 886 8.44 -26.35 -13.57
C ARG A 886 7.79 -27.73 -13.46
N ASP A 887 8.59 -28.79 -13.62
CA ASP A 887 8.10 -30.16 -13.56
C ASP A 887 7.77 -30.59 -12.11
N ALA A 888 8.43 -30.02 -11.10
CA ALA A 888 8.08 -30.27 -9.71
C ALA A 888 6.69 -29.71 -9.36
N TYR A 889 6.35 -28.51 -9.86
CA TYR A 889 5.07 -27.85 -9.65
C TYR A 889 3.94 -28.64 -10.33
N ILE A 890 4.17 -29.09 -11.57
CA ILE A 890 3.26 -30.01 -12.26
C ILE A 890 3.07 -31.30 -11.44
N ALA A 891 4.12 -31.87 -10.86
CA ALA A 891 3.98 -33.09 -10.06
C ALA A 891 3.11 -32.91 -8.81
N MET A 892 3.15 -31.74 -8.15
CA MET A 892 2.29 -31.44 -7.00
C MET A 892 0.84 -31.23 -7.44
N ALA A 893 0.61 -30.50 -8.53
CA ALA A 893 -0.73 -30.33 -9.11
C ALA A 893 -1.34 -31.68 -9.54
N ARG A 894 -0.53 -32.55 -10.15
CA ARG A 894 -0.95 -33.90 -10.59
C ARG A 894 -1.13 -34.87 -9.41
N ALA A 895 -0.56 -34.58 -8.24
CA ALA A 895 -0.86 -35.31 -7.01
C ALA A 895 -2.31 -35.10 -6.58
N VAL A 896 -2.85 -33.88 -6.75
CA VAL A 896 -4.28 -33.58 -6.53
C VAL A 896 -5.15 -34.43 -7.47
N ASP A 897 -4.82 -34.44 -8.77
CA ASP A 897 -5.52 -35.27 -9.76
C ASP A 897 -5.46 -36.76 -9.39
N PHE A 898 -4.32 -37.25 -8.88
CA PHE A 898 -4.13 -38.63 -8.44
C PHE A 898 -5.00 -38.99 -7.23
N VAL A 899 -4.95 -38.22 -6.13
CA VAL A 899 -5.71 -38.58 -4.93
C VAL A 899 -7.21 -38.58 -5.18
N ARG A 900 -7.70 -37.71 -6.08
CA ARG A 900 -9.10 -37.69 -6.54
C ARG A 900 -9.53 -38.97 -7.28
N THR A 901 -8.59 -39.81 -7.72
CA THR A 901 -8.89 -41.12 -8.32
C THR A 901 -9.06 -42.25 -7.30
N LEU A 902 -8.73 -42.02 -6.03
CA LEU A 902 -8.80 -43.05 -5.00
C LEU A 902 -10.23 -43.20 -4.48
N ASP A 903 -10.74 -44.43 -4.43
CA ASP A 903 -12.14 -44.71 -4.11
C ASP A 903 -12.59 -44.21 -2.72
N MET A 904 -11.67 -44.16 -1.75
CA MET A 904 -11.95 -43.68 -0.39
C MET A 904 -11.81 -42.17 -0.21
N VAL A 905 -11.38 -41.44 -1.25
CA VAL A 905 -11.18 -39.98 -1.19
C VAL A 905 -12.47 -39.25 -1.58
N ASP A 906 -12.75 -38.21 -0.83
CA ASP A 906 -13.69 -37.16 -1.22
C ASP A 906 -12.97 -36.14 -2.13
N PRO A 907 -13.32 -36.04 -3.43
CA PRO A 907 -12.57 -35.22 -4.37
C PRO A 907 -12.65 -33.71 -4.09
N ASP A 908 -13.66 -33.27 -3.34
CA ASP A 908 -13.91 -31.87 -3.01
C ASP A 908 -13.21 -31.45 -1.71
N ARG A 909 -12.62 -32.40 -0.95
CA ARG A 909 -11.96 -32.15 0.33
C ARG A 909 -10.48 -32.49 0.29
N VAL A 910 -9.76 -31.87 -0.65
CA VAL A 910 -8.31 -32.05 -0.84
C VAL A 910 -7.58 -30.77 -0.42
N ALA A 911 -6.77 -30.88 0.63
CA ALA A 911 -5.84 -29.84 1.07
C ALA A 911 -4.42 -30.08 0.57
N VAL A 912 -3.69 -28.99 0.35
CA VAL A 912 -2.25 -29.00 0.02
C VAL A 912 -1.49 -28.15 1.04
N GLY A 913 -0.31 -28.60 1.46
CA GLY A 913 0.47 -27.82 2.42
C GLY A 913 1.92 -28.21 2.51
N GLY A 914 2.73 -27.34 3.10
CA GLY A 914 4.16 -27.55 3.29
C GLY A 914 4.86 -26.31 3.82
N GLY A 915 6.16 -26.41 4.13
CA GLY A 915 6.94 -25.28 4.61
C GLY A 915 8.20 -25.02 3.80
N SER A 916 8.67 -23.76 3.77
CA SER A 916 9.80 -23.30 2.94
C SER A 916 9.59 -23.68 1.47
N GLN A 917 10.42 -24.58 0.92
CA GLN A 917 10.20 -25.16 -0.41
C GLN A 917 8.83 -25.84 -0.56
N GLY A 918 8.38 -26.54 0.48
CA GLY A 918 7.06 -27.15 0.51
C GLY A 918 5.95 -26.11 0.41
N GLY A 919 6.15 -24.92 0.97
CA GLY A 919 5.23 -23.80 0.85
C GLY A 919 5.09 -23.31 -0.59
N ALA A 920 6.23 -23.09 -1.26
CA ALA A 920 6.26 -22.74 -2.68
C ALA A 920 5.57 -23.79 -3.56
N LEU A 921 5.81 -25.07 -3.28
CA LEU A 921 5.20 -26.20 -3.96
C LEU A 921 3.67 -26.27 -3.73
N ALA A 922 3.21 -25.96 -2.52
CA ALA A 922 1.79 -25.92 -2.17
C ALA A 922 1.07 -24.75 -2.86
N PHE A 923 1.66 -23.55 -2.86
CA PHE A 923 1.14 -22.40 -3.62
C PHE A 923 1.06 -22.71 -5.12
N ALA A 924 2.10 -23.32 -5.68
CA ALA A 924 2.07 -23.76 -7.07
C ALA A 924 0.94 -24.77 -7.34
N ALA A 925 0.77 -25.78 -6.48
CA ALA A 925 -0.31 -26.76 -6.63
C ALA A 925 -1.69 -26.10 -6.62
N ALA A 926 -1.95 -25.21 -5.65
CA ALA A 926 -3.20 -24.47 -5.53
C ALA A 926 -3.45 -23.50 -6.70
N SER A 927 -2.40 -22.88 -7.23
CA SER A 927 -2.51 -21.99 -8.41
C SER A 927 -2.84 -22.73 -9.71
N LEU A 928 -2.40 -24.00 -9.82
CA LEU A 928 -2.58 -24.85 -11.00
C LEU A 928 -3.85 -25.72 -10.90
N VAL A 929 -4.36 -25.91 -9.68
CA VAL A 929 -5.59 -26.65 -9.36
C VAL A 929 -6.42 -25.78 -8.40
N PRO A 930 -7.18 -24.80 -8.90
CA PRO A 930 -7.82 -23.75 -8.09
C PRO A 930 -8.95 -24.23 -7.18
N ASP A 931 -9.46 -25.45 -7.41
CA ASP A 931 -10.56 -26.07 -6.65
C ASP A 931 -10.08 -26.96 -5.49
N VAL A 932 -8.86 -26.77 -4.99
CA VAL A 932 -8.42 -27.38 -3.72
C VAL A 932 -9.16 -26.74 -2.54
N ALA A 933 -9.44 -27.53 -1.51
CA ALA A 933 -10.29 -27.11 -0.40
C ALA A 933 -9.59 -26.19 0.61
N LEU A 934 -8.27 -26.35 0.77
CA LEU A 934 -7.48 -25.61 1.76
C LEU A 934 -6.00 -25.63 1.40
N VAL A 935 -5.31 -24.52 1.67
CA VAL A 935 -3.86 -24.38 1.52
C VAL A 935 -3.24 -24.01 2.87
N THR A 936 -2.26 -24.78 3.34
CA THR A 936 -1.58 -24.49 4.62
C THR A 936 -0.06 -24.37 4.42
N VAL A 937 0.49 -23.17 4.62
CA VAL A 937 1.91 -22.90 4.32
C VAL A 937 2.62 -22.27 5.51
N ASN A 938 3.79 -22.81 5.89
CA ASN A 938 4.66 -22.22 6.91
C ASN A 938 5.95 -21.72 6.27
N SER A 939 6.28 -20.44 6.43
CA SER A 939 7.43 -19.79 5.79
C SER A 939 7.46 -20.05 4.27
N PRO A 940 6.58 -19.41 3.46
CA PRO A 940 6.57 -19.63 2.01
C PRO A 940 7.89 -19.20 1.38
N GLY A 941 8.71 -20.18 0.97
CA GLY A 941 9.97 -19.87 0.28
C GLY A 941 9.75 -19.42 -1.17
N ARG A 942 10.83 -18.94 -1.82
CA ARG A 942 10.87 -18.61 -3.27
C ARG A 942 9.89 -17.51 -3.70
N ALA A 943 9.55 -16.61 -2.80
CA ALA A 943 8.87 -15.39 -3.14
C ALA A 943 9.88 -14.34 -3.61
N ARG A 944 9.60 -13.64 -4.71
CA ARG A 944 10.40 -12.49 -5.20
C ARG A 944 11.86 -12.84 -5.49
N TRP A 945 12.07 -13.86 -6.33
CA TRP A 945 13.41 -14.27 -6.77
C TRP A 945 14.19 -13.17 -7.51
N ASP A 946 13.53 -12.12 -8.00
CA ASP A 946 14.17 -10.91 -8.51
C ASP A 946 15.11 -10.30 -7.46
N LYS A 947 14.67 -10.22 -6.20
CA LYS A 947 15.49 -9.71 -5.09
C LYS A 947 16.61 -10.68 -4.73
N CYS A 948 16.34 -11.99 -4.67
CA CYS A 948 17.37 -13.00 -4.41
C CYS A 948 18.46 -13.05 -5.51
N THR A 949 18.16 -12.62 -6.74
CA THR A 949 19.10 -12.67 -7.88
C THR A 949 19.94 -11.40 -8.02
N TRP A 950 19.37 -10.22 -7.74
CA TRP A 950 20.02 -8.93 -7.97
C TRP A 950 20.50 -8.23 -6.69
N ASP A 951 19.86 -8.48 -5.55
CA ASP A 951 20.12 -7.77 -4.30
C ASP A 951 20.92 -8.62 -3.30
N PRO A 952 22.17 -8.24 -2.99
CA PRO A 952 22.99 -8.95 -2.02
C PRO A 952 22.44 -8.87 -0.58
N ALA A 953 21.51 -7.96 -0.28
CA ALA A 953 20.88 -7.83 1.04
C ALA A 953 19.81 -8.90 1.31
N TYR A 954 19.31 -9.58 0.27
CA TYR A 954 18.34 -10.69 0.32
C TYR A 954 18.97 -12.04 -0.08
N TYR A 955 20.31 -12.08 -0.08
CA TYR A 955 21.10 -13.13 -0.69
C TYR A 955 21.60 -14.11 0.37
N THR A 956 20.95 -15.27 0.47
CA THR A 956 21.56 -16.42 1.15
C THR A 956 22.40 -17.22 0.14
N PRO A 957 23.59 -17.75 0.54
CA PRO A 957 24.45 -18.54 -0.35
C PRO A 957 23.76 -19.77 -0.99
N HIS A 958 22.66 -20.24 -0.39
CA HIS A 958 21.88 -21.38 -0.88
C HIS A 958 20.88 -21.01 -2.00
N GLN A 959 20.52 -19.74 -2.14
CA GLN A 959 19.61 -19.22 -3.17
C GLN A 959 20.34 -18.49 -4.30
N SER A 960 21.68 -18.54 -4.31
CA SER A 960 22.53 -17.93 -5.32
C SER A 960 22.42 -18.64 -6.67
N TYR A 961 21.83 -17.97 -7.65
CA TYR A 961 21.79 -18.42 -9.04
C TYR A 961 22.89 -17.75 -9.85
N THR A 962 23.84 -18.55 -10.35
CA THR A 962 24.74 -18.10 -11.42
C THR A 962 24.00 -18.24 -12.75
N PRO A 963 23.78 -17.16 -13.51
CA PRO A 963 23.16 -17.26 -14.81
C PRO A 963 23.95 -18.16 -15.76
N PRO A 964 23.27 -18.87 -16.70
CA PRO A 964 23.93 -19.53 -17.82
C PRO A 964 24.83 -18.55 -18.61
N GLU A 965 25.88 -19.09 -19.24
CA GLU A 965 26.80 -18.29 -20.04
C GLU A 965 26.06 -17.50 -21.13
N GLY A 966 26.23 -16.17 -21.14
CA GLY A 966 25.55 -15.27 -22.08
C GLY A 966 24.16 -14.77 -21.65
N MET A 967 23.66 -15.13 -20.47
CA MET A 967 22.39 -14.65 -19.91
C MET A 967 22.62 -13.66 -18.76
N SER A 968 21.91 -12.53 -18.74
CA SER A 968 21.96 -11.62 -17.58
C SER A 968 21.16 -12.18 -16.40
N LYS A 969 21.44 -11.74 -15.18
CA LYS A 969 20.62 -12.11 -14.00
C LYS A 969 19.16 -11.66 -14.17
N ARG A 970 18.93 -10.55 -14.88
CA ARG A 970 17.58 -10.05 -15.16
C ARG A 970 16.84 -10.95 -16.12
N ASP A 971 17.51 -11.36 -17.20
CA ASP A 971 16.95 -12.27 -18.19
C ASP A 971 16.70 -13.65 -17.59
N LEU A 972 17.57 -14.14 -16.69
CA LEU A 972 17.34 -15.38 -15.97
C LEU A 972 16.05 -15.32 -15.17
N PHE A 973 15.81 -14.22 -14.46
CA PHE A 973 14.58 -14.07 -13.69
C PHE A 973 13.36 -13.98 -14.62
N LEU A 974 13.32 -13.01 -15.54
CA LEU A 974 12.14 -12.75 -16.38
C LEU A 974 11.78 -13.94 -17.27
N ASN A 975 12.77 -14.67 -17.79
CA ASN A 975 12.53 -15.74 -18.76
C ASN A 975 12.41 -17.14 -18.13
N VAL A 976 12.83 -17.32 -16.87
CA VAL A 976 12.90 -18.65 -16.22
C VAL A 976 12.31 -18.62 -14.82
N LEU A 977 12.90 -17.87 -13.89
CA LEU A 977 12.54 -17.96 -12.46
C LEU A 977 11.16 -17.36 -12.16
N ALA A 978 10.75 -16.29 -12.84
CA ALA A 978 9.44 -15.66 -12.66
C ALA A 978 8.28 -16.63 -12.91
N TYR A 979 8.46 -17.64 -13.78
CA TYR A 979 7.46 -18.68 -14.01
C TYR A 979 7.28 -19.61 -12.82
N CYS A 980 8.22 -19.67 -11.88
CA CYS A 980 8.16 -20.52 -10.69
C CYS A 980 8.24 -19.68 -9.40
N ASP A 981 7.99 -18.38 -9.46
CA ASP A 981 7.99 -17.49 -8.28
C ASP A 981 6.71 -17.66 -7.47
N SER A 982 6.84 -17.90 -6.17
CA SER A 982 5.71 -18.13 -5.27
C SER A 982 4.77 -16.94 -5.19
N ALA A 983 5.26 -15.70 -5.25
CA ALA A 983 4.42 -14.50 -5.17
C ALA A 983 3.61 -14.28 -6.46
N ILE A 984 4.13 -14.69 -7.62
CA ILE A 984 3.39 -14.66 -8.88
C ILE A 984 2.34 -15.78 -8.90
N HIS A 985 2.69 -17.00 -8.48
CA HIS A 985 1.73 -18.10 -8.36
C HIS A 985 0.59 -17.81 -7.36
N ALA A 986 0.90 -17.14 -6.26
CA ALA A 986 -0.07 -16.76 -5.23
C ALA A 986 -1.26 -15.95 -5.78
N SER A 987 -1.05 -15.12 -6.81
CA SER A 987 -2.10 -14.33 -7.47
C SER A 987 -3.24 -15.14 -8.08
N ARG A 988 -3.02 -16.44 -8.33
CA ARG A 988 -3.99 -17.37 -8.91
C ARG A 988 -4.71 -18.24 -7.88
N ILE A 989 -4.35 -18.14 -6.60
CA ILE A 989 -4.94 -18.98 -5.56
C ILE A 989 -6.36 -18.48 -5.23
N THR A 990 -7.33 -19.38 -5.33
CA THR A 990 -8.76 -19.14 -5.01
C THR A 990 -9.24 -19.98 -3.83
N ALA A 991 -8.39 -20.84 -3.28
CA ALA A 991 -8.71 -21.65 -2.11
C ALA A 991 -8.53 -20.85 -0.81
N PRO A 992 -9.22 -21.20 0.29
CA PRO A 992 -8.86 -20.75 1.64
C PRO A 992 -7.38 -21.01 1.96
N VAL A 993 -6.71 -20.08 2.64
CA VAL A 993 -5.26 -20.13 2.91
C VAL A 993 -4.91 -19.78 4.36
N ALA A 994 -4.09 -20.62 4.99
CA ALA A 994 -3.37 -20.31 6.23
C ALA A 994 -1.87 -20.13 5.97
N VAL A 995 -1.28 -19.02 6.41
CA VAL A 995 0.16 -18.77 6.27
C VAL A 995 0.85 -18.46 7.61
N GLY A 996 1.96 -19.12 7.91
CA GLY A 996 2.85 -18.77 9.01
C GLY A 996 4.05 -17.97 8.51
N ILE A 997 4.36 -16.83 9.15
CA ILE A 997 5.48 -15.96 8.79
C ILE A 997 6.40 -15.75 10.01
N PRO A 998 7.57 -16.43 10.07
CA PRO A 998 8.57 -16.13 11.08
C PRO A 998 9.28 -14.82 10.71
N LEU A 999 9.26 -13.84 11.61
CA LEU A 999 9.81 -12.52 11.30
C LEU A 999 11.34 -12.46 11.41
N ALA A 1000 11.96 -13.36 12.18
CA ALA A 1000 13.42 -13.51 12.30
C ALA A 1000 13.98 -14.53 11.28
N ASP A 1001 13.27 -14.77 10.18
CA ASP A 1001 13.67 -15.76 9.17
C ASP A 1001 14.84 -15.25 8.31
N GLU A 1002 16.05 -15.74 8.61
CA GLU A 1002 17.26 -15.45 7.85
C GLU A 1002 17.39 -16.25 6.53
N ILE A 1003 16.48 -17.19 6.25
CA ILE A 1003 16.55 -18.06 5.07
C ILE A 1003 15.62 -17.56 3.97
N ASP A 1004 14.35 -17.38 4.31
CA ASP A 1004 13.31 -16.84 3.44
C ASP A 1004 12.87 -15.51 4.09
N SER A 1005 13.22 -14.35 3.51
CA SER A 1005 12.93 -13.05 4.15
C SER A 1005 11.43 -12.86 4.42
N SER A 1006 11.08 -12.45 5.65
CA SER A 1006 9.71 -12.24 6.11
C SER A 1006 8.93 -11.24 5.24
N VAL A 1007 9.59 -10.21 4.71
CA VAL A 1007 8.99 -9.23 3.78
C VAL A 1007 8.61 -9.89 2.45
N LEU A 1008 9.44 -10.79 1.94
CA LEU A 1008 9.16 -11.50 0.69
C LEU A 1008 8.07 -12.56 0.90
N GLN A 1009 8.09 -13.24 2.04
CA GLN A 1009 7.00 -14.14 2.45
C GLN A 1009 5.66 -13.40 2.55
N TRP A 1010 5.67 -12.23 3.20
CA TRP A 1010 4.51 -11.35 3.27
C TRP A 1010 4.03 -10.99 1.87
N LYS A 1011 4.94 -10.63 0.94
CA LYS A 1011 4.51 -10.30 -0.42
C LYS A 1011 3.81 -11.46 -1.12
N ALA A 1012 4.25 -12.70 -0.89
CA ALA A 1012 3.56 -13.85 -1.44
C ALA A 1012 2.15 -14.04 -0.84
N PHE A 1013 1.97 -13.77 0.46
CA PHE A 1013 0.65 -13.78 1.09
C PHE A 1013 -0.26 -12.63 0.59
N ASP A 1014 0.29 -11.42 0.49
CA ASP A 1014 -0.39 -10.22 0.01
C ASP A 1014 -0.92 -10.40 -1.42
N SER A 1015 -0.11 -11.03 -2.30
CA SER A 1015 -0.51 -11.38 -3.67
C SER A 1015 -1.75 -12.28 -3.78
N ILE A 1016 -2.18 -12.94 -2.70
CA ILE A 1016 -3.39 -13.77 -2.70
C ILE A 1016 -4.62 -12.85 -2.60
N VAL A 1017 -5.22 -12.53 -3.74
CA VAL A 1017 -6.33 -11.58 -3.82
C VAL A 1017 -7.70 -12.24 -4.01
N ASN A 1018 -7.75 -13.49 -4.48
CA ASN A 1018 -8.98 -14.19 -4.84
C ASN A 1018 -9.39 -15.30 -3.85
N SER A 1019 -8.70 -15.41 -2.71
CA SER A 1019 -9.07 -16.38 -1.68
C SER A 1019 -10.30 -15.90 -0.89
N PRO A 1020 -11.29 -16.77 -0.66
CA PRO A 1020 -12.47 -16.43 0.15
C PRO A 1020 -12.16 -16.28 1.65
N ASP A 1021 -11.03 -16.83 2.11
CA ASP A 1021 -10.59 -16.78 3.50
C ASP A 1021 -9.08 -16.96 3.56
N LYS A 1022 -8.33 -15.84 3.69
CA LYS A 1022 -6.88 -15.84 3.87
C LYS A 1022 -6.53 -15.37 5.27
N ARG A 1023 -5.76 -16.18 5.99
CA ARG A 1023 -5.35 -15.91 7.38
C ARG A 1023 -3.85 -16.12 7.53
N PHE A 1024 -3.25 -15.39 8.45
CA PHE A 1024 -1.84 -15.56 8.77
C PHE A 1024 -1.58 -15.50 10.27
N VAL A 1025 -0.45 -16.07 10.68
CA VAL A 1025 0.13 -15.94 12.02
C VAL A 1025 1.61 -15.62 11.89
N VAL A 1026 2.13 -14.84 12.84
CA VAL A 1026 3.54 -14.47 12.87
C VAL A 1026 4.23 -15.05 14.10
N ASN A 1027 5.54 -15.27 14.01
CA ASN A 1027 6.39 -15.39 15.19
C ASN A 1027 7.47 -14.29 15.14
N PRO A 1028 7.41 -13.29 16.02
CA PRO A 1028 8.34 -12.15 15.98
C PRO A 1028 9.77 -12.51 16.41
N TYR A 1029 9.96 -13.64 17.06
CA TYR A 1029 11.27 -14.12 17.54
C TYR A 1029 11.73 -15.38 16.79
N GLY A 1030 10.85 -15.98 16.01
CA GLY A 1030 11.05 -17.29 15.40
C GLY A 1030 12.00 -17.21 14.21
N PRO A 1031 13.08 -18.01 14.19
CA PRO A 1031 13.87 -18.22 12.98
C PRO A 1031 13.08 -19.03 11.94
N HIS A 1032 13.74 -19.41 10.84
CA HIS A 1032 13.15 -20.18 9.75
C HIS A 1032 12.26 -21.35 10.21
N LEU A 1033 11.00 -21.38 9.73
CA LEU A 1033 9.91 -22.33 10.07
C LEU A 1033 9.38 -22.30 11.51
N ASP A 1034 9.94 -21.47 12.39
CA ASP A 1034 9.52 -21.40 13.80
C ASP A 1034 8.27 -20.53 13.96
N VAL A 1035 7.12 -21.06 13.54
CA VAL A 1035 5.80 -20.45 13.75
C VAL A 1035 4.82 -21.54 14.15
N ASP A 1036 4.15 -21.36 15.29
CA ASP A 1036 3.07 -22.26 15.70
C ASP A 1036 1.78 -21.90 14.95
N MET A 1037 1.44 -22.72 13.94
CA MET A 1037 0.21 -22.59 13.19
C MET A 1037 -0.87 -23.58 13.65
N SER A 1038 -0.65 -24.34 14.73
CA SER A 1038 -1.48 -25.50 15.08
C SER A 1038 -2.95 -25.14 15.28
N SER A 1039 -3.22 -24.07 16.03
CA SER A 1039 -4.58 -23.57 16.29
C SER A 1039 -5.25 -23.05 15.01
N LEU A 1040 -4.55 -22.23 14.23
CA LEU A 1040 -5.05 -21.69 12.97
C LEU A 1040 -5.38 -22.81 11.97
N VAL A 1041 -4.42 -23.71 11.74
CA VAL A 1041 -4.59 -24.84 10.81
C VAL A 1041 -5.73 -25.73 11.27
N GLN A 1042 -5.80 -26.07 12.56
CA GLN A 1042 -6.89 -26.89 13.09
C GLN A 1042 -8.25 -26.24 12.84
N SER A 1043 -8.39 -24.92 13.09
CA SER A 1043 -9.65 -24.21 12.86
C SER A 1043 -10.07 -24.23 11.38
N MET A 1044 -9.13 -24.03 10.46
CA MET A 1044 -9.42 -24.04 9.02
C MET A 1044 -9.64 -25.47 8.49
N GLU A 1045 -8.95 -26.48 9.01
CA GLU A 1045 -9.20 -27.87 8.67
C GLU A 1045 -10.60 -28.31 9.12
N THR A 1046 -11.03 -27.95 10.34
CA THR A 1046 -12.41 -28.20 10.81
C THR A 1046 -13.45 -27.59 9.88
N LEU A 1047 -13.24 -26.32 9.49
CA LEU A 1047 -14.16 -25.58 8.64
C LEU A 1047 -14.23 -26.13 7.20
N TYR A 1048 -13.09 -26.36 6.57
CA TYR A 1048 -13.02 -26.65 5.12
C TYR A 1048 -12.84 -28.13 4.76
N LEU A 1049 -12.40 -28.99 5.69
CA LEU A 1049 -12.20 -30.42 5.44
C LEU A 1049 -13.17 -31.32 6.21
N PHE A 1050 -13.72 -30.86 7.33
CA PHE A 1050 -14.64 -31.66 8.13
C PHE A 1050 -16.08 -31.15 8.10
N ASN A 1051 -16.32 -29.94 7.56
CA ASN A 1051 -17.64 -29.32 7.46
C ASN A 1051 -18.38 -29.31 8.82
N GLU A 1052 -17.64 -29.13 9.91
CA GLU A 1052 -18.22 -28.98 11.25
C GLU A 1052 -18.39 -27.48 11.51
N ASP A 1053 -19.65 -27.01 11.49
CA ASP A 1053 -20.00 -25.65 11.92
C ASP A 1053 -19.64 -25.51 13.41
N ASN A 1054 -18.68 -24.64 13.73
CA ASN A 1054 -18.36 -24.26 15.12
C ASN A 1054 -18.27 -22.74 15.24
#